data_AF-A0A401GYD0-F1
#
_entry.id   AF-A0A401GYD0-F1
#
_cell.length_a   1.000
_cell.length_b   1.000
_cell.length_c   1.000
_cell.angle_alpha   90.00
_cell.angle_beta   90.00
_cell.angle_gamma   90.00
#
_symmetry.space_group_name_H-M   'P 1'
#
loop_
_entity.id
_entity.type
_entity.pdbx_description
1 polymer ?
#
loop_
_entity_poly.entity_id
_entity_poly.type
_entity_poly.pdbx_seq_one_letter_code
_entity_poly.pdbx_strand_id
1 'polypeptide(L)'
;MLKPLLDAPDKRDGLLDLRKQAHVQETLAHHRLQQVPQPRATLVDGRRGLERDSLGRLQDAMALRAGKCAKRDERVLGEGVGAAEDGGGSGRVVVLAGDTVELDDLDDELGVAGAVMPEEGDVTRLALEALGFEADGLGASLSESKELRIIDQGRSGHAEHASFPPPAMSSPVRLAICTIQADFPDVINDVRTAAVPDGAFWLSCYKTGEPSVHAKVHAALDDHDRDLVRLSPSHDVRLSVTGGRADAWQAEYSAACPALDLPDTPLIIPVQSYSDPSPSDPRRAHKITAFDVAPDRSQLATAYSDGTIYLRRTSPLSSSAPSPRPYAQAKPHLSTPTVLRFFPSSRVLLTAGLDFALTILPADPPTPGTPAQPAPTRLSPVRTLKGHTRAVTATAIVGRGRTVLSASRDGTLRLWDVPSATQIRALPSAGGACVPILALTVGARQGEGDGEGNADVDPREVETSDKLAFLALADGSFEAHDLRTKRAVLRVPSTAPLPACALQAIAYDAPRAALATGDAHGIVRIYDVRAGDARPLAAVQRNTAGIEDLAWLPFPSPPPSPSPSSRSRSPSPASFPHPHPNGITSAAAALTLAVAPADGLAYLLTLGHGGAAPGVCAELVGADCEAVSCVRAFAVEEGGGAEVWSAAADGVVRRYAV
;
A
#
# COMPACT_ATOMS: atom_id res chain seq x y z
N MET A 1 64.59 -37.40 -16.17
CA MET A 1 65.83 -38.08 -15.76
C MET A 1 66.08 -37.77 -14.28
N LEU A 2 66.16 -38.83 -13.48
CA LEU A 2 66.81 -38.95 -12.15
C LEU A 2 66.27 -38.16 -10.94
N LYS A 3 65.47 -38.88 -10.13
CA LYS A 3 65.59 -39.01 -8.66
C LYS A 3 66.92 -39.77 -8.33
N PRO A 4 67.53 -39.62 -7.13
CA PRO A 4 67.09 -40.29 -5.87
C PRO A 4 67.16 -39.37 -4.62
N LEU A 5 66.34 -39.47 -3.56
CA LEU A 5 66.02 -40.54 -2.56
C LEU A 5 67.04 -40.64 -1.39
N LEU A 6 66.50 -40.74 -0.16
CA LEU A 6 67.07 -40.87 1.21
C LEU A 6 67.03 -39.54 1.99
N ASP A 7 66.39 -39.37 3.16
CA ASP A 7 65.81 -40.29 4.15
C ASP A 7 64.65 -39.62 4.92
N ALA A 8 63.71 -40.43 5.41
CA ALA A 8 62.70 -40.06 6.41
C ALA A 8 63.04 -40.71 7.77
N PRO A 9 62.52 -40.17 8.89
CA PRO A 9 61.29 -40.77 9.43
C PRO A 9 60.25 -39.77 10.00
N ASP A 10 58.98 -40.10 9.77
CA ASP A 10 57.80 -40.11 10.68
C ASP A 10 58.04 -39.62 12.13
N LYS A 11 57.12 -38.95 12.87
CA LYS A 11 55.65 -38.90 12.82
C LYS A 11 55.16 -37.84 13.84
N ARG A 12 54.07 -37.15 13.50
CA ARG A 12 52.92 -36.75 14.36
C ARG A 12 53.20 -36.03 15.69
N ASP A 13 52.97 -34.73 15.71
CA ASP A 13 52.07 -34.04 16.66
C ASP A 13 51.99 -32.54 16.29
N GLY A 14 50.79 -32.06 15.96
CA GLY A 14 50.63 -30.68 15.52
C GLY A 14 49.28 -30.38 14.85
N LEU A 15 48.18 -30.82 15.48
CA LEU A 15 46.83 -30.47 15.05
C LEU A 15 45.94 -30.27 16.28
N LEU A 16 46.41 -29.42 17.19
CA LEU A 16 45.65 -29.03 18.38
C LEU A 16 46.12 -27.68 18.95
N ASP A 17 46.31 -26.65 18.10
CA ASP A 17 46.61 -25.31 18.64
C ASP A 17 46.17 -24.11 17.79
N LEU A 18 45.01 -24.21 17.14
CA LEU A 18 44.37 -23.07 16.45
C LEU A 18 42.92 -22.82 16.89
N ARG A 19 42.46 -23.46 17.97
CA ARG A 19 41.11 -23.29 18.55
C ARG A 19 41.08 -22.62 19.93
N LYS A 20 42.21 -22.10 20.44
CA LYS A 20 42.27 -21.42 21.75
C LYS A 20 42.67 -19.94 21.72
N GLN A 21 42.86 -19.34 20.55
CA GLN A 21 43.17 -17.89 20.43
C GLN A 21 42.02 -17.00 19.97
N ALA A 22 40.81 -17.54 19.75
CA ALA A 22 39.64 -16.75 19.35
C ALA A 22 38.61 -16.50 20.49
N HIS A 23 38.94 -16.83 21.74
CA HIS A 23 37.99 -16.77 22.86
C HIS A 23 38.43 -15.86 24.04
N VAL A 24 39.28 -14.84 23.78
CA VAL A 24 39.79 -13.93 24.82
C VAL A 24 39.57 -12.43 24.50
N GLN A 25 38.83 -12.07 23.44
CA GLN A 25 38.50 -10.65 23.17
C GLN A 25 37.03 -10.25 23.37
N GLU A 26 36.11 -11.18 23.66
CA GLU A 26 34.70 -10.84 23.91
C GLU A 26 34.30 -10.77 25.40
N THR A 27 35.16 -11.18 26.33
CA THR A 27 34.85 -11.17 27.78
C THR A 27 35.32 -9.91 28.52
N LEU A 28 35.70 -8.84 27.81
CA LEU A 28 36.12 -7.55 28.40
C LEU A 28 35.15 -6.39 28.10
N ALA A 29 34.07 -6.62 27.36
CA ALA A 29 33.02 -5.61 27.12
C ALA A 29 31.84 -5.69 28.10
N HIS A 30 31.72 -6.78 28.89
CA HIS A 30 30.57 -7.01 29.77
C HIS A 30 30.75 -6.58 31.25
N HIS A 31 31.86 -5.92 31.62
CA HIS A 31 32.12 -5.55 33.03
C HIS A 31 32.24 -4.04 33.29
N ARG A 32 31.59 -3.19 32.46
CA ARG A 32 31.58 -1.73 32.66
C ARG A 32 30.23 -1.06 32.40
N LEU A 33 29.15 -1.60 32.97
CA LEU A 33 27.86 -0.90 33.11
C LEU A 33 27.21 -1.22 34.47
N GLN A 34 27.84 -0.75 35.54
CA GLN A 34 27.14 -0.42 36.79
C GLN A 34 27.86 0.77 37.42
N GLN A 35 27.32 1.98 37.21
CA GLN A 35 27.38 3.10 38.15
C GLN A 35 26.53 4.26 37.59
N VAL A 36 25.35 4.41 38.19
CA VAL A 36 24.50 5.60 38.09
C VAL A 36 25.06 6.65 39.05
N PRO A 37 25.21 7.92 38.63
CA PRO A 37 25.17 9.04 39.56
C PRO A 37 23.93 9.90 39.29
N GLN A 38 23.16 10.15 40.35
CA GLN A 38 22.03 11.07 40.34
C GLN A 38 22.47 12.53 40.13
N PRO A 39 21.65 13.39 39.49
CA PRO A 39 21.93 14.82 39.44
C PRO A 39 21.48 15.52 40.72
N ARG A 40 22.43 16.14 41.42
CA ARG A 40 22.20 17.17 42.44
C ARG A 40 22.00 18.53 41.77
N ALA A 41 20.92 19.21 42.14
CA ALA A 41 20.67 20.60 41.79
C ALA A 41 21.61 21.54 42.56
N THR A 42 22.20 22.51 41.86
CA THR A 42 22.77 23.73 42.45
C THR A 42 22.48 24.92 41.54
N LEU A 43 21.67 25.86 42.03
CA LEU A 43 21.57 27.23 41.54
C LEU A 43 22.90 27.96 41.75
N VAL A 44 23.40 28.67 40.73
CA VAL A 44 24.06 29.99 40.90
C VAL A 44 23.83 30.84 39.65
N ASP A 45 23.39 32.07 39.92
CA ASP A 45 23.10 33.22 39.07
C ASP A 45 24.37 33.88 38.48
N GLY A 46 24.31 34.52 37.31
CA GLY A 46 25.49 35.19 36.74
C GLY A 46 25.40 35.68 35.29
N ARG A 47 24.97 36.93 35.13
CA ARG A 47 24.79 37.70 33.89
C ARG A 47 26.04 37.87 32.99
N ARG A 48 25.71 38.10 31.70
CA ARG A 48 26.37 38.89 30.62
C ARG A 48 27.24 38.14 29.59
N GLY A 49 26.87 38.33 28.32
CA GLY A 49 27.75 38.16 27.16
C GLY A 49 26.98 37.99 25.86
N LEU A 50 26.67 39.10 25.19
CA LEU A 50 26.13 39.16 23.82
C LEU A 50 27.10 38.53 22.83
N GLU A 51 26.62 37.68 21.91
CA GLU A 51 27.09 37.70 20.51
C GLU A 51 25.91 37.51 19.54
N ARG A 52 25.76 38.54 18.71
CA ARG A 52 24.93 38.60 17.51
C ARG A 52 25.61 37.74 16.44
N ASP A 53 25.01 36.63 16.03
CA ASP A 53 25.20 36.09 14.67
C ASP A 53 24.17 35.01 14.33
N SER A 54 22.90 35.40 14.22
CA SER A 54 21.87 34.49 13.67
C SER A 54 20.69 35.21 13.00
N LEU A 55 20.55 36.54 13.16
CA LEU A 55 19.43 37.29 12.57
C LEU A 55 19.71 37.88 11.18
N GLY A 56 20.94 37.80 10.68
CA GLY A 56 21.34 38.37 9.38
C GLY A 56 21.11 37.47 8.17
N ARG A 57 20.83 36.17 8.34
CA ARG A 57 20.65 35.23 7.21
C ARG A 57 19.19 34.88 6.88
N LEU A 58 18.24 35.35 7.69
CA LEU A 58 16.80 35.13 7.48
C LEU A 58 16.10 36.32 6.79
N GLN A 59 16.74 37.49 6.70
CA GLN A 59 16.21 38.64 5.95
C GLN A 59 16.68 38.70 4.48
N ASP A 60 17.81 38.08 4.14
CA ASP A 60 18.26 37.99 2.73
C ASP A 60 17.57 36.86 1.93
N ALA A 61 16.97 35.86 2.60
CA ALA A 61 16.23 34.79 1.94
C ALA A 61 14.78 35.17 1.58
N MET A 62 14.18 36.17 2.25
CA MET A 62 12.84 36.67 1.92
C MET A 62 12.85 37.84 0.91
N ALA A 63 13.98 38.55 0.75
CA ALA A 63 14.09 39.61 -0.26
C ALA A 63 14.37 39.10 -1.69
N LEU A 64 14.76 37.82 -1.87
CA LEU A 64 15.00 37.24 -3.20
C LEU A 64 13.76 36.61 -3.86
N ARG A 65 12.61 36.58 -3.17
CA ARG A 65 11.36 35.96 -3.67
C ARG A 65 10.26 36.95 -4.09
N ALA A 66 10.48 38.26 -3.94
CA ALA A 66 9.50 39.30 -4.32
C ALA A 66 10.02 40.34 -5.33
N GLY A 67 11.20 40.14 -5.93
CA GLY A 67 11.85 41.15 -6.77
C GLY A 67 12.48 40.59 -8.04
N LYS A 68 11.72 39.88 -8.88
CA LYS A 68 12.08 39.56 -10.29
C LYS A 68 10.89 39.03 -11.09
N CYS A 69 9.84 39.84 -11.20
CA CYS A 69 8.87 39.74 -12.29
C CYS A 69 8.26 41.11 -12.59
N ALA A 70 9.12 42.09 -12.89
CA ALA A 70 8.73 43.34 -13.51
C ALA A 70 9.93 43.86 -14.31
N LYS A 71 9.67 44.21 -15.58
CA LYS A 71 10.58 44.78 -16.59
C LYS A 71 11.46 43.80 -17.38
N ARG A 72 10.93 43.30 -18.49
CA ARG A 72 11.40 43.60 -19.87
C ARG A 72 10.60 42.76 -20.87
N ASP A 73 9.74 43.42 -21.64
CA ASP A 73 9.79 43.39 -23.10
C ASP A 73 8.76 44.38 -23.63
N GLU A 74 9.26 45.48 -24.19
CA GLU A 74 8.51 46.45 -24.99
C GLU A 74 9.18 46.54 -26.37
N ARG A 75 8.32 46.75 -27.38
CA ARG A 75 8.57 47.05 -28.81
C ARG A 75 8.83 45.85 -29.72
N VAL A 76 8.16 45.66 -30.87
CA VAL A 76 7.44 46.56 -31.80
C VAL A 76 6.32 45.75 -32.46
N LEU A 77 5.13 46.32 -32.69
CA LEU A 77 4.37 46.22 -33.95
C LEU A 77 3.06 47.04 -33.85
N GLY A 78 2.95 48.03 -34.76
CA GLY A 78 1.75 48.22 -35.59
C GLY A 78 0.58 48.99 -35.00
N GLU A 79 0.39 50.20 -35.51
CA GLU A 79 -0.74 51.11 -35.36
C GLU A 79 -2.11 50.49 -35.70
N GLY A 80 -3.17 51.00 -35.05
CA GLY A 80 -4.56 50.74 -35.40
C GLY A 80 -5.53 51.46 -34.47
N VAL A 81 -5.87 52.71 -34.84
CA VAL A 81 -6.77 53.65 -34.16
C VAL A 81 -8.22 53.12 -34.09
N GLY A 82 -8.91 53.36 -32.97
CA GLY A 82 -10.37 53.24 -32.86
C GLY A 82 -10.88 53.39 -31.44
N ALA A 83 -11.16 54.62 -31.01
CA ALA A 83 -11.78 54.95 -29.74
C ALA A 83 -13.29 54.65 -29.73
N ALA A 84 -13.79 54.11 -28.62
CA ALA A 84 -15.13 54.40 -28.09
C ALA A 84 -15.20 53.97 -26.61
N GLU A 85 -15.48 54.93 -25.75
CA GLU A 85 -15.90 54.76 -24.36
C GLU A 85 -17.28 54.10 -24.31
N ASP A 86 -17.51 53.17 -23.37
CA ASP A 86 -18.53 53.37 -22.34
C ASP A 86 -18.49 52.29 -21.23
N GLY A 87 -18.85 52.72 -20.03
CA GLY A 87 -18.66 52.00 -18.76
C GLY A 87 -19.69 50.92 -18.43
N GLY A 88 -19.44 50.22 -17.31
CA GLY A 88 -20.43 49.34 -16.66
C GLY A 88 -19.80 48.08 -16.06
N GLY A 89 -19.33 48.16 -14.82
CA GLY A 89 -18.66 47.07 -14.11
C GLY A 89 -19.55 45.84 -13.90
N SER A 90 -19.00 44.66 -14.17
CA SER A 90 -19.52 43.38 -13.67
C SER A 90 -18.78 42.99 -12.40
N GLY A 91 -19.53 42.79 -11.32
CA GLY A 91 -19.02 42.30 -10.04
C GLY A 91 -18.51 40.87 -10.18
N ARG A 92 -17.22 40.67 -9.88
CA ARG A 92 -16.59 39.36 -9.77
C ARG A 92 -16.89 38.81 -8.37
N VAL A 93 -17.73 37.79 -8.29
CA VAL A 93 -17.88 36.96 -7.09
C VAL A 93 -16.62 36.12 -6.95
N VAL A 94 -15.80 36.42 -5.95
CA VAL A 94 -14.68 35.56 -5.52
C VAL A 94 -15.25 34.58 -4.51
N VAL A 95 -15.45 33.33 -4.93
CA VAL A 95 -15.69 32.22 -3.99
C VAL A 95 -14.34 31.79 -3.47
N LEU A 96 -14.02 32.16 -2.22
CA LEU A 96 -12.91 31.56 -1.49
C LEU A 96 -13.41 30.22 -0.93
N ALA A 97 -12.99 29.12 -1.56
CA ALA A 97 -13.09 27.80 -0.95
C ALA A 97 -12.13 27.77 0.25
N GLY A 98 -12.68 27.53 1.45
CA GLY A 98 -11.88 27.35 2.65
C GLY A 98 -11.05 26.08 2.55
N ASP A 99 -9.74 26.23 2.57
CA ASP A 99 -8.81 25.14 2.78
C ASP A 99 -8.91 24.70 4.26
N THR A 100 -9.39 23.49 4.50
CA THR A 100 -9.10 22.77 5.75
C THR A 100 -7.66 22.29 5.67
N VAL A 101 -6.78 22.97 6.39
CA VAL A 101 -5.42 22.49 6.68
C VAL A 101 -5.56 21.45 7.78
N GLU A 102 -5.40 20.17 7.44
CA GLU A 102 -5.12 19.15 8.45
C GLU A 102 -3.65 19.32 8.87
N LEU A 103 -3.47 19.62 10.16
CA LEU A 103 -2.19 19.64 10.85
C LEU A 103 -1.85 18.21 11.28
N ASP A 104 -1.33 17.41 10.37
CA ASP A 104 -0.57 16.21 10.71
C ASP A 104 0.81 16.39 10.06
N ASP A 105 1.79 16.83 10.88
CA ASP A 105 3.25 16.67 10.70
C ASP A 105 4.04 17.72 11.53
N LEU A 106 3.71 17.85 12.82
CA LEU A 106 4.50 18.67 13.75
C LEU A 106 4.43 18.09 15.18
N ASP A 107 4.95 16.89 15.36
CA ASP A 107 5.36 16.39 16.68
C ASP A 107 6.63 15.56 16.53
N ASP A 108 7.78 16.25 16.58
CA ASP A 108 9.05 15.72 17.08
C ASP A 108 10.04 16.88 17.22
N GLU A 109 9.82 17.70 18.25
CA GLU A 109 10.86 18.39 19.05
C GLU A 109 10.16 19.40 19.94
N LEU A 110 10.01 19.08 21.24
CA LEU A 110 10.12 19.99 22.40
C LEU A 110 9.71 19.22 23.66
N GLY A 111 10.69 18.68 24.37
CA GLY A 111 10.48 18.22 25.74
C GLY A 111 10.49 19.40 26.70
N VAL A 112 9.38 19.69 27.39
CA VAL A 112 9.38 20.43 28.67
C VAL A 112 8.27 19.93 29.60
N ALA A 113 8.66 19.86 30.88
CA ALA A 113 8.01 19.37 32.07
C ALA A 113 6.58 19.88 32.37
N GLY A 114 5.90 19.10 33.22
CA GLY A 114 4.49 19.20 33.54
C GLY A 114 4.01 20.53 34.11
N ALA A 115 2.79 20.88 33.69
CA ALA A 115 1.88 21.79 34.37
C ALA A 115 0.44 21.29 34.16
N VAL A 116 -0.38 21.44 35.19
CA VAL A 116 -1.77 20.98 35.29
C VAL A 116 -2.65 21.76 34.29
N MET A 117 -3.49 21.03 33.53
CA MET A 117 -4.46 21.57 32.57
C MET A 117 -5.66 22.22 33.29
N PRO A 118 -6.18 23.38 32.84
CA PRO A 118 -7.52 23.83 33.20
C PRO A 118 -8.58 23.22 32.26
N GLU A 119 -9.80 23.06 32.76
CA GLU A 119 -10.91 22.39 32.06
C GLU A 119 -11.43 23.14 30.82
N GLU A 120 -11.99 22.37 29.89
CA GLU A 120 -12.59 22.79 28.61
C GLU A 120 -13.70 23.84 28.80
N GLY A 121 -13.33 25.10 28.65
CA GLY A 121 -14.28 26.22 28.64
C GLY A 121 -13.65 27.56 28.24
N ASP A 122 -12.33 27.73 28.41
CA ASP A 122 -11.67 29.02 28.19
C ASP A 122 -10.90 29.16 26.85
N VAL A 123 -10.79 28.09 26.06
CA VAL A 123 -10.05 28.13 24.77
C VAL A 123 -10.81 28.91 23.69
N THR A 124 -12.14 28.89 23.74
CA THR A 124 -13.00 29.58 22.75
C THR A 124 -13.00 31.10 22.95
N ARG A 125 -12.76 31.58 24.16
CA ARG A 125 -12.78 33.02 24.48
C ARG A 125 -11.48 33.73 24.07
N LEU A 126 -10.34 33.06 24.24
CA LEU A 126 -9.02 33.55 23.79
C LEU A 126 -8.86 33.55 22.26
N ALA A 127 -9.54 32.63 21.55
CA ALA A 127 -9.55 32.61 20.09
C ALA A 127 -10.38 33.74 19.46
N LEU A 128 -11.43 34.23 20.14
CA LEU A 128 -12.28 35.33 19.66
C LEU A 128 -11.67 36.72 19.92
N GLU A 129 -10.89 36.91 20.98
CA GLU A 129 -10.17 38.18 21.23
C GLU A 129 -8.97 38.37 20.28
N ALA A 130 -8.38 37.29 19.74
CA ALA A 130 -7.32 37.34 18.74
C ALA A 130 -7.79 37.72 17.32
N LEU A 131 -9.12 37.71 17.07
CA LEU A 131 -9.73 37.97 15.76
C LEU A 131 -10.46 39.32 15.67
N GLY A 132 -10.43 40.15 16.72
CA GLY A 132 -10.81 41.57 16.64
C GLY A 132 -12.31 41.84 16.44
N PHE A 133 -13.21 40.97 16.89
CA PHE A 133 -14.66 41.22 16.86
C PHE A 133 -15.17 41.69 18.23
N GLU A 134 -15.75 42.89 18.29
CA GLU A 134 -16.56 43.36 19.42
C GLU A 134 -17.91 42.63 19.43
N ALA A 135 -18.23 41.98 20.54
CA ALA A 135 -19.50 41.30 20.76
C ALA A 135 -20.43 42.23 21.58
N ASP A 136 -21.39 42.85 20.91
CA ASP A 136 -22.52 43.49 21.57
C ASP A 136 -23.85 42.94 21.03
N GLY A 137 -24.60 42.30 21.94
CA GLY A 137 -26.05 42.18 21.90
C GLY A 137 -26.64 41.11 20.98
N LEU A 138 -27.06 39.98 21.55
CA LEU A 138 -28.48 39.56 21.57
C LEU A 138 -28.63 38.19 22.23
N GLY A 139 -29.32 38.18 23.36
CA GLY A 139 -29.79 36.98 24.02
C GLY A 139 -31.13 36.49 23.50
N ALA A 140 -31.40 35.23 23.86
CA ALA A 140 -32.70 34.62 24.10
C ALA A 140 -33.58 34.17 22.92
N SER A 141 -33.77 32.85 22.93
CA SER A 141 -34.96 32.08 22.54
C SER A 141 -35.26 31.94 21.05
N LEU A 142 -35.56 30.70 20.64
CA LEU A 142 -36.81 30.35 19.95
C LEU A 142 -36.92 28.83 19.86
N SER A 143 -37.82 28.31 20.69
CA SER A 143 -38.62 27.13 20.40
C SER A 143 -39.62 27.44 19.28
N GLU A 144 -40.08 26.37 18.63
CA GLU A 144 -41.28 26.23 17.80
C GLU A 144 -41.04 25.96 16.31
N SER A 145 -41.37 24.71 15.99
CA SER A 145 -41.65 24.14 14.69
C SER A 145 -42.74 24.93 13.96
N LYS A 146 -42.49 25.27 12.69
CA LYS A 146 -43.56 25.60 11.74
C LYS A 146 -43.26 25.00 10.39
N GLU A 147 -44.13 24.07 10.01
CA GLU A 147 -44.29 23.53 8.67
C GLU A 147 -44.41 24.67 7.64
N LEU A 148 -43.62 24.62 6.57
CA LEU A 148 -43.84 25.41 5.37
C LEU A 148 -44.33 24.49 4.26
N ARG A 149 -45.64 24.59 4.00
CA ARG A 149 -46.33 24.06 2.82
C ARG A 149 -45.87 24.85 1.59
N ILE A 150 -45.29 24.15 0.61
CA ILE A 150 -45.00 24.73 -0.71
C ILE A 150 -46.27 24.58 -1.57
N ILE A 151 -46.72 25.72 -2.11
CA ILE A 151 -47.84 25.83 -3.05
C ILE A 151 -47.34 25.48 -4.45
N ASP A 152 -47.96 24.49 -5.06
CA ASP A 152 -47.77 24.05 -6.44
C ASP A 152 -48.40 25.06 -7.42
N GLN A 153 -47.59 25.61 -8.33
CA GLN A 153 -48.07 26.20 -9.58
C GLN A 153 -47.31 25.55 -10.73
N GLY A 154 -48.01 24.67 -11.43
CA GLY A 154 -47.47 23.86 -12.50
C GLY A 154 -46.95 24.67 -13.70
N ARG A 155 -45.82 24.21 -14.22
CA ARG A 155 -45.53 24.21 -15.66
C ARG A 155 -44.81 22.91 -16.03
N SER A 156 -45.36 22.32 -17.09
CA SER A 156 -45.15 20.99 -17.61
C SER A 156 -43.78 20.75 -18.26
N GLY A 157 -43.25 19.54 -18.06
CA GLY A 157 -42.53 18.80 -19.10
C GLY A 157 -41.06 18.54 -18.85
N HIS A 158 -40.74 17.43 -18.18
CA HIS A 158 -39.81 16.36 -18.58
C HIS A 158 -39.55 15.47 -17.35
N ALA A 159 -39.83 14.17 -17.49
CA ALA A 159 -39.79 13.22 -16.39
C ALA A 159 -38.34 12.96 -15.93
N GLU A 160 -37.95 13.56 -14.81
CA GLU A 160 -36.79 13.12 -14.04
C GLU A 160 -37.15 11.87 -13.25
N HIS A 161 -36.33 10.83 -13.38
CA HIS A 161 -36.40 9.63 -12.56
C HIS A 161 -36.31 10.02 -11.08
N ALA A 162 -37.39 9.78 -10.34
CA ALA A 162 -37.44 9.93 -8.89
C ALA A 162 -36.30 9.13 -8.25
N SER A 163 -35.40 9.83 -7.57
CA SER A 163 -34.35 9.25 -6.74
C SER A 163 -35.00 8.57 -5.54
N PHE A 164 -35.04 7.24 -5.59
CA PHE A 164 -35.32 6.44 -4.40
C PHE A 164 -34.23 6.70 -3.36
N PRO A 165 -34.56 6.81 -2.06
CA PRO A 165 -33.53 6.82 -1.02
C PRO A 165 -32.71 5.52 -1.13
N PRO A 166 -31.37 5.58 -0.97
CA PRO A 166 -30.57 4.37 -1.03
C PRO A 166 -31.05 3.40 0.07
N PRO A 167 -31.27 2.11 -0.26
CA PRO A 167 -31.70 1.14 0.73
C PRO A 167 -30.63 0.99 1.80
N ALA A 168 -31.06 0.90 3.06
CA ALA A 168 -30.21 0.73 4.23
C ALA A 168 -29.23 -0.43 4.02
N MET A 169 -27.94 -0.12 4.04
CA MET A 169 -26.87 -1.09 3.88
C MET A 169 -26.75 -1.99 5.12
N SER A 170 -26.46 -3.27 4.91
CA SER A 170 -25.95 -4.11 6.00
C SER A 170 -24.61 -3.57 6.47
N SER A 171 -24.42 -3.43 7.78
CA SER A 171 -23.12 -3.12 8.39
C SER A 171 -22.04 -4.07 7.87
N PRO A 172 -20.78 -3.62 7.71
CA PRO A 172 -19.70 -4.48 7.26
C PRO A 172 -19.52 -5.67 8.23
N VAL A 173 -19.19 -6.83 7.67
CA VAL A 173 -18.88 -8.03 8.47
C VAL A 173 -17.57 -7.78 9.22
N ARG A 174 -17.62 -7.88 10.55
CA ARG A 174 -16.44 -7.70 11.40
C ARG A 174 -15.62 -8.99 11.43
N LEU A 175 -14.39 -8.91 10.95
CA LEU A 175 -13.47 -10.05 10.89
C LEU A 175 -12.47 -9.97 12.06
N ALA A 176 -12.14 -11.13 12.63
CA ALA A 176 -11.13 -11.23 13.67
C ALA A 176 -9.71 -11.02 13.10
N ILE A 177 -8.79 -10.69 13.99
CA ILE A 177 -7.37 -10.48 13.72
C ILE A 177 -6.57 -11.49 14.50
N CYS A 178 -5.62 -12.16 13.86
CA CYS A 178 -4.61 -12.97 14.54
C CYS A 178 -3.21 -12.41 14.23
N THR A 179 -2.44 -12.16 15.28
CA THR A 179 -1.06 -11.67 15.20
C THR A 179 -0.15 -12.58 16.01
N ILE A 180 1.08 -12.75 15.56
CA ILE A 180 2.08 -13.62 16.17
C ILE A 180 3.45 -12.95 16.11
N GLN A 181 4.29 -13.19 17.10
CA GLN A 181 5.66 -12.70 17.12
C GLN A 181 6.41 -13.11 15.84
N ALA A 182 6.93 -12.16 15.06
CA ALA A 182 7.45 -12.41 13.71
C ALA A 182 8.60 -13.44 13.62
N ASP A 183 9.45 -13.48 14.64
CA ASP A 183 10.61 -14.37 14.76
C ASP A 183 10.29 -15.68 15.52
N PHE A 184 9.00 -16.00 15.73
CA PHE A 184 8.60 -17.29 16.31
C PHE A 184 9.22 -18.52 15.61
N PRO A 185 9.47 -18.54 14.28
CA PRO A 185 10.12 -19.68 13.64
C PRO A 185 11.57 -19.86 14.11
N ASP A 186 12.27 -18.76 14.40
CA ASP A 186 13.63 -18.79 14.94
C ASP A 186 13.63 -19.33 16.37
N VAL A 187 12.67 -18.90 17.20
CA VAL A 187 12.48 -19.45 18.57
C VAL A 187 12.26 -20.97 18.53
N ILE A 188 11.41 -21.45 17.62
CA ILE A 188 11.17 -22.90 17.44
C ILE A 188 12.44 -23.60 16.97
N ASN A 189 13.17 -23.00 16.03
CA ASN A 189 14.41 -23.57 15.50
C ASN A 189 15.54 -23.63 16.55
N ASP A 190 15.65 -22.64 17.43
CA ASP A 190 16.64 -22.61 18.50
C ASP A 190 16.38 -23.70 19.55
N VAL A 191 15.11 -23.94 19.92
CA VAL A 191 14.72 -25.06 20.77
C VAL A 191 15.03 -26.39 20.09
N ARG A 192 14.66 -26.52 18.81
CA ARG A 192 14.88 -27.73 18.01
C ARG A 192 16.35 -28.10 17.89
N THR A 193 17.22 -27.11 17.66
CA THR A 193 18.68 -27.32 17.55
C THR A 193 19.35 -27.48 18.91
N ALA A 194 18.58 -27.47 20.00
CA ALA A 194 19.04 -27.46 21.38
C ALA A 194 20.03 -26.31 21.68
N ALA A 195 19.90 -25.19 20.95
CA ALA A 195 20.60 -23.95 21.26
C ALA A 195 20.06 -23.36 22.57
N VAL A 196 18.76 -23.53 22.82
CA VAL A 196 18.09 -23.22 24.10
C VAL A 196 17.25 -24.41 24.57
N PRO A 197 17.08 -24.62 25.89
CA PRO A 197 16.30 -25.75 26.41
C PRO A 197 14.78 -25.58 26.19
N ASP A 198 14.29 -24.36 26.26
CA ASP A 198 12.92 -23.95 26.05
C ASP A 198 12.86 -22.52 25.51
N GLY A 199 11.76 -22.18 24.86
CA GLY A 199 11.51 -20.88 24.27
C GLY A 199 10.07 -20.44 24.47
N ALA A 200 9.80 -19.15 24.33
CA ALA A 200 8.45 -18.65 24.32
C ALA A 200 8.29 -17.43 23.41
N PHE A 201 7.12 -17.33 22.79
CA PHE A 201 6.73 -16.21 21.94
C PHE A 201 5.26 -15.86 22.19
N TRP A 202 4.84 -14.67 21.79
CA TRP A 202 3.46 -14.22 21.96
C TRP A 202 2.61 -14.48 20.72
N LEU A 203 1.31 -14.68 20.95
CA LEU A 203 0.25 -14.74 19.93
C LEU A 203 -0.97 -14.00 20.49
N SER A 204 -1.53 -13.07 19.73
CA SER A 204 -2.67 -12.27 20.17
C SER A 204 -3.77 -12.24 19.12
N CYS A 205 -5.02 -12.35 19.57
CA CYS A 205 -6.20 -12.27 18.74
C CYS A 205 -7.11 -11.11 19.16
N TYR A 206 -7.69 -10.43 18.17
CA TYR A 206 -8.52 -9.24 18.37
C TYR A 206 -9.80 -9.34 17.51
N LYS A 207 -10.89 -8.73 17.98
CA LYS A 207 -12.10 -8.52 17.18
C LYS A 207 -12.79 -7.26 17.68
N THR A 208 -13.17 -6.36 16.76
CA THR A 208 -13.69 -5.05 17.16
C THR A 208 -15.00 -5.19 17.94
N GLY A 209 -15.00 -4.74 19.19
CA GLY A 209 -16.13 -4.82 20.11
C GLY A 209 -16.08 -6.00 21.09
N GLU A 210 -15.10 -6.88 20.96
CA GLU A 210 -14.87 -8.02 21.86
C GLU A 210 -13.56 -7.82 22.65
N PRO A 211 -13.41 -8.42 23.85
CA PRO A 211 -12.16 -8.37 24.61
C PRO A 211 -11.03 -9.11 23.88
N SER A 212 -9.83 -8.55 23.88
CA SER A 212 -8.66 -9.20 23.25
C SER A 212 -8.22 -10.45 24.01
N VAL A 213 -7.67 -11.42 23.26
CA VAL A 213 -7.14 -12.67 23.81
C VAL A 213 -5.64 -12.72 23.54
N HIS A 214 -4.84 -12.82 24.60
CA HIS A 214 -3.39 -12.84 24.53
C HIS A 214 -2.85 -14.16 25.07
N ALA A 215 -2.04 -14.84 24.28
CA ALA A 215 -1.41 -16.11 24.62
C ALA A 215 0.11 -15.96 24.61
N LYS A 216 0.75 -16.62 25.57
CA LYS A 216 2.17 -16.93 25.55
C LYS A 216 2.31 -18.38 25.14
N VAL A 217 2.97 -18.63 24.02
CA VAL A 217 3.19 -19.98 23.49
C VAL A 217 4.53 -20.46 23.97
N HIS A 218 4.52 -21.55 24.76
CA HIS A 218 5.74 -22.20 25.21
C HIS A 218 6.15 -23.28 24.21
N ALA A 219 7.40 -23.23 23.78
CA ALA A 219 8.05 -24.19 22.89
C ALA A 219 9.08 -24.99 23.69
N ALA A 220 8.94 -26.31 23.72
CA ALA A 220 9.88 -27.22 24.36
C ALA A 220 10.05 -28.48 23.52
N LEU A 221 11.21 -29.14 23.60
CA LEU A 221 11.40 -30.46 22.97
C LEU A 221 10.41 -31.48 23.55
N ASP A 222 9.88 -32.35 22.71
CA ASP A 222 9.03 -33.44 23.18
C ASP A 222 9.85 -34.47 23.98
N ASP A 223 9.27 -34.97 25.07
CA ASP A 223 9.93 -35.91 25.99
C ASP A 223 10.20 -37.28 25.33
N HIS A 224 9.40 -37.66 24.32
CA HIS A 224 9.47 -38.95 23.64
C HIS A 224 10.16 -38.86 22.28
N ASP A 225 9.98 -37.75 21.56
CA ASP A 225 10.60 -37.50 20.26
C ASP A 225 11.40 -36.18 20.27
N ARG A 226 12.73 -36.30 20.45
CA ARG A 226 13.63 -35.13 20.50
C ARG A 226 13.77 -34.39 19.17
N ASP A 227 13.24 -34.93 18.08
CA ASP A 227 13.18 -34.20 16.81
C ASP A 227 11.94 -33.28 16.75
N LEU A 228 10.97 -33.44 17.66
CA LEU A 228 9.72 -32.67 17.68
C LEU A 228 9.75 -31.54 18.72
N VAL A 229 9.25 -30.35 18.33
CA VAL A 229 8.99 -29.24 19.26
C VAL A 229 7.50 -29.21 19.62
N ARG A 230 7.19 -29.36 20.90
CA ARG A 230 5.83 -29.24 21.43
C ARG A 230 5.50 -27.77 21.70
N LEU A 231 4.40 -27.31 21.11
CA LEU A 231 3.87 -25.97 21.31
C LEU A 231 2.69 -26.00 22.28
N SER A 232 2.75 -25.18 23.32
CA SER A 232 1.73 -25.10 24.36
C SER A 232 1.30 -23.64 24.57
N PRO A 233 0.24 -23.18 23.86
CA PRO A 233 -0.32 -21.85 24.06
C PRO A 233 -1.01 -21.76 25.43
N SER A 234 -0.86 -20.61 26.10
CA SER A 234 -1.70 -20.25 27.24
C SER A 234 -3.04 -19.70 26.77
N HIS A 235 -4.08 -19.82 27.61
CA HIS A 235 -5.45 -19.33 27.33
C HIS A 235 -6.14 -20.04 26.13
N ASP A 236 -7.28 -19.52 25.69
CA ASP A 236 -8.15 -20.13 24.67
C ASP A 236 -7.68 -19.86 23.21
N VAL A 237 -6.36 -19.87 23.01
CA VAL A 237 -5.74 -19.79 21.67
C VAL A 237 -5.23 -21.17 21.31
N ARG A 238 -5.50 -21.61 20.09
CA ARG A 238 -4.94 -22.83 19.52
C ARG A 238 -3.93 -22.44 18.45
N LEU A 239 -2.73 -23.00 18.56
CA LEU A 239 -1.71 -22.96 17.51
C LEU A 239 -1.48 -24.40 17.08
N SER A 240 -1.63 -24.67 15.79
CA SER A 240 -1.50 -26.00 15.23
C SER A 240 -0.51 -26.02 14.07
N VAL A 241 0.06 -27.19 13.79
CA VAL A 241 0.91 -27.42 12.62
C VAL A 241 0.11 -28.30 11.66
N THR A 242 -0.31 -27.74 10.53
CA THR A 242 -1.30 -28.34 9.61
C THR A 242 -0.67 -29.13 8.46
N GLY A 243 0.59 -28.84 8.14
CA GLY A 243 1.32 -29.40 7.01
C GLY A 243 2.83 -29.34 7.24
N GLY A 244 3.53 -30.33 6.69
CA GLY A 244 4.93 -30.59 7.05
C GLY A 244 5.05 -31.23 8.43
N ARG A 245 6.29 -31.50 8.81
CA ARG A 245 6.63 -32.05 10.12
C ARG A 245 6.95 -30.82 10.99
N ALA A 246 6.46 -30.75 12.23
CA ALA A 246 6.57 -29.55 13.10
C ALA A 246 8.03 -29.12 13.38
N ASP A 247 8.99 -29.93 12.92
CA ASP A 247 10.43 -29.81 12.98
C ASP A 247 11.07 -29.21 11.69
N ALA A 248 10.26 -28.87 10.67
CA ALA A 248 10.71 -28.33 9.40
C ALA A 248 10.73 -26.79 9.40
N TRP A 249 11.74 -26.19 8.77
CA TRP A 249 11.86 -24.73 8.61
C TRP A 249 10.73 -24.09 7.78
N GLN A 250 9.93 -24.91 7.09
CA GLN A 250 8.73 -24.52 6.33
C GLN A 250 7.48 -25.24 6.83
N ALA A 251 7.40 -25.55 8.13
CA ALA A 251 6.16 -26.06 8.71
C ALA A 251 5.02 -25.07 8.47
N GLU A 252 3.84 -25.59 8.14
CA GLU A 252 2.64 -24.78 7.97
C GLU A 252 1.97 -24.61 9.32
N TYR A 253 1.79 -23.36 9.75
CA TYR A 253 1.18 -23.02 11.03
C TYR A 253 -0.22 -22.48 10.82
N SER A 254 -1.12 -22.79 11.75
CA SER A 254 -2.46 -22.21 11.79
C SER A 254 -2.82 -21.80 13.21
N ALA A 255 -3.58 -20.72 13.35
CA ALA A 255 -4.07 -20.24 14.63
C ALA A 255 -5.59 -20.15 14.64
N ALA A 256 -6.20 -20.54 15.75
CA ALA A 256 -7.63 -20.42 16.00
C ALA A 256 -7.89 -19.82 17.39
N CYS A 257 -8.96 -19.05 17.51
CA CYS A 257 -9.40 -18.47 18.78
C CYS A 257 -10.93 -18.58 18.85
N PRO A 258 -11.47 -19.67 19.45
CA PRO A 258 -12.91 -19.88 19.55
C PRO A 258 -13.64 -18.75 20.26
N ALA A 259 -13.02 -18.12 21.27
CA ALA A 259 -13.58 -16.99 22.00
C ALA A 259 -13.91 -15.76 21.12
N LEU A 260 -13.28 -15.63 19.95
CA LEU A 260 -13.48 -14.50 19.02
C LEU A 260 -14.08 -14.92 17.68
N ASP A 261 -14.58 -16.14 17.55
CA ASP A 261 -14.99 -16.76 16.28
C ASP A 261 -13.89 -16.72 15.21
N LEU A 262 -12.61 -16.76 15.61
CA LEU A 262 -11.50 -16.91 14.67
C LEU A 262 -11.37 -18.40 14.31
N PRO A 263 -11.67 -18.80 13.05
CA PRO A 263 -11.49 -20.17 12.61
C PRO A 263 -10.00 -20.52 12.54
N ASP A 264 -9.70 -21.78 12.25
CA ASP A 264 -8.33 -22.22 11.99
C ASP A 264 -7.75 -21.50 10.76
N THR A 265 -6.95 -20.46 11.03
CA THR A 265 -6.49 -19.50 10.04
C THR A 265 -4.99 -19.73 9.79
N PRO A 266 -4.58 -20.05 8.55
CA PRO A 266 -3.19 -20.19 8.17
C PRO A 266 -2.35 -18.94 8.47
N LEU A 267 -1.13 -19.15 8.98
CA LEU A 267 -0.11 -18.13 9.21
C LEU A 267 1.00 -18.30 8.17
N ILE A 268 1.03 -17.44 7.15
CA ILE A 268 1.99 -17.54 6.05
C ILE A 268 3.21 -16.68 6.38
N ILE A 269 4.35 -17.35 6.56
CA ILE A 269 5.63 -16.74 6.87
C ILE A 269 6.32 -16.30 5.56
N PRO A 270 7.01 -15.16 5.52
CA PRO A 270 7.74 -14.75 4.33
C PRO A 270 8.88 -15.73 4.00
N VAL A 271 8.89 -16.24 2.77
CA VAL A 271 9.96 -17.12 2.26
C VAL A 271 11.24 -16.33 1.95
N GLN A 272 11.10 -15.05 1.61
CA GLN A 272 12.22 -14.15 1.29
C GLN A 272 11.90 -12.73 1.74
N SER A 273 12.94 -12.01 2.18
CA SER A 273 12.86 -10.60 2.54
C SER A 273 13.96 -9.79 1.83
N TYR A 274 13.63 -8.58 1.40
CA TYR A 274 14.54 -7.65 0.75
C TYR A 274 14.52 -6.32 1.50
N SER A 275 15.57 -6.06 2.27
CA SER A 275 15.69 -4.84 3.08
C SER A 275 16.34 -3.68 2.33
N ASP A 276 16.15 -2.46 2.84
CA ASP A 276 16.94 -1.29 2.44
C ASP A 276 18.44 -1.59 2.46
N PRO A 277 19.23 -1.27 1.40
CA PRO A 277 20.68 -1.44 1.41
C PRO A 277 21.42 -0.58 2.45
N SER A 278 20.80 0.50 2.93
CA SER A 278 21.43 1.41 3.89
C SER A 278 20.51 1.68 5.09
N PRO A 279 20.13 0.64 5.86
CA PRO A 279 19.17 0.77 6.96
C PRO A 279 19.78 1.43 8.21
N SER A 280 21.10 1.64 8.22
CA SER A 280 21.85 2.21 9.34
C SER A 280 22.17 3.69 9.17
N ASP A 281 21.70 4.33 8.09
CA ASP A 281 21.89 5.78 7.88
C ASP A 281 20.73 6.56 8.52
N PRO A 282 20.90 7.11 9.74
CA PRO A 282 19.82 7.80 10.45
C PRO A 282 19.34 9.07 9.74
N ARG A 283 20.06 9.53 8.71
CA ARG A 283 19.70 10.72 7.94
C ARG A 283 18.74 10.43 6.80
N ARG A 284 18.41 9.15 6.55
CA ARG A 284 17.58 8.73 5.43
C ARG A 284 16.31 8.07 5.96
N ALA A 285 15.17 8.53 5.47
CA ALA A 285 13.91 7.87 5.75
C ALA A 285 13.86 6.50 5.02
N HIS A 286 13.78 5.43 5.80
CA HIS A 286 13.78 4.04 5.30
C HIS A 286 12.41 3.59 4.77
N LYS A 287 11.40 4.45 4.85
CA LYS A 287 10.02 4.16 4.47
C LYS A 287 9.89 3.88 2.97
N ILE A 288 9.52 2.63 2.63
CA ILE A 288 9.11 2.29 1.27
C ILE A 288 7.75 2.92 0.99
N THR A 289 7.70 3.71 -0.08
CA THR A 289 6.54 4.50 -0.47
C THR A 289 5.90 4.03 -1.77
N ALA A 290 6.66 3.31 -2.59
CA ALA A 290 6.14 2.59 -3.73
C ALA A 290 6.99 1.35 -4.05
N PHE A 291 6.34 0.31 -4.55
CA PHE A 291 6.96 -0.97 -4.85
C PHE A 291 6.29 -1.62 -6.06
N ASP A 292 7.10 -2.31 -6.87
CA ASP A 292 6.61 -3.18 -7.94
C ASP A 292 7.60 -4.31 -8.27
N VAL A 293 7.08 -5.40 -8.78
CA VAL A 293 7.87 -6.54 -9.30
C VAL A 293 7.67 -6.61 -10.81
N ALA A 294 8.74 -6.86 -11.54
CA ALA A 294 8.67 -7.00 -12.99
C ALA A 294 7.74 -8.16 -13.39
N PRO A 295 6.99 -8.05 -14.50
CA PRO A 295 6.08 -9.10 -14.97
C PRO A 295 6.74 -10.47 -15.18
N ASP A 296 8.02 -10.51 -15.56
CA ASP A 296 8.81 -11.74 -15.71
C ASP A 296 9.39 -12.26 -14.38
N ARG A 297 9.11 -11.57 -13.27
CA ARG A 297 9.56 -11.87 -11.92
C ARG A 297 11.07 -11.93 -11.76
N SER A 298 11.86 -11.37 -12.69
CA SER A 298 13.32 -11.40 -12.64
C SER A 298 13.92 -10.31 -11.73
N GLN A 299 13.14 -9.28 -11.44
CA GLN A 299 13.59 -8.10 -10.73
C GLN A 299 12.45 -7.36 -10.03
N LEU A 300 12.83 -6.50 -9.09
CA LEU A 300 11.93 -5.66 -8.32
C LEU A 300 12.48 -4.25 -8.19
N ALA A 301 11.58 -3.30 -7.94
CA ALA A 301 11.88 -1.90 -7.73
C ALA A 301 11.28 -1.43 -6.40
N THR A 302 12.06 -0.69 -5.61
CA THR A 302 11.62 -0.10 -4.34
C THR A 302 11.92 1.40 -4.34
N ALA A 303 10.93 2.21 -4.04
CA ALA A 303 11.06 3.66 -3.86
C ALA A 303 10.97 4.03 -2.38
N TYR A 304 11.79 4.99 -1.97
CA TYR A 304 11.86 5.49 -0.61
C TYR A 304 11.38 6.94 -0.55
N SER A 305 10.89 7.36 0.61
CA SER A 305 10.33 8.72 0.80
C SER A 305 11.30 9.85 0.46
N ASP A 306 12.61 9.58 0.47
CA ASP A 306 13.68 10.51 0.09
C ASP A 306 13.82 10.74 -1.44
N GLY A 307 13.01 10.08 -2.27
CA GLY A 307 13.10 10.14 -3.74
C GLY A 307 13.98 9.06 -4.37
N THR A 308 14.69 8.27 -3.55
CA THR A 308 15.61 7.24 -4.04
C THR A 308 14.84 6.00 -4.47
N ILE A 309 15.23 5.44 -5.61
CA ILE A 309 14.68 4.21 -6.17
C ILE A 309 15.82 3.22 -6.35
N TYR A 310 15.65 1.99 -5.85
CA TYR A 310 16.58 0.88 -6.06
C TYR A 310 15.98 -0.19 -6.95
N LEU A 311 16.80 -0.75 -7.83
CA LEU A 311 16.49 -1.93 -8.62
C LEU A 311 17.34 -3.11 -8.13
N ARG A 312 16.67 -4.24 -7.89
CA ARG A 312 17.29 -5.49 -7.43
C ARG A 312 16.81 -6.65 -8.31
N ARG A 313 17.65 -7.67 -8.49
CA ARG A 313 17.16 -8.95 -9.00
C ARG A 313 16.32 -9.64 -7.92
N THR A 314 15.37 -10.47 -8.34
CA THR A 314 14.70 -11.40 -7.44
C THR A 314 15.54 -12.66 -7.27
N SER A 315 15.28 -13.41 -6.22
CA SER A 315 15.85 -14.74 -6.01
C SER A 315 14.82 -15.79 -6.42
N PRO A 316 15.19 -16.98 -6.89
CA PRO A 316 14.25 -18.10 -7.02
C PRO A 316 13.62 -18.44 -5.67
N LEU A 317 12.35 -18.88 -5.64
CA LEU A 317 11.64 -19.22 -4.38
C LEU A 317 12.38 -20.26 -3.53
N SER A 318 13.04 -21.23 -4.17
CA SER A 318 13.79 -22.29 -3.50
C SER A 318 15.14 -21.86 -2.94
N SER A 319 15.56 -20.61 -3.19
CA SER A 319 16.87 -20.12 -2.78
C SER A 319 16.85 -19.69 -1.31
N SER A 320 17.75 -20.29 -0.53
CA SER A 320 18.12 -19.83 0.82
C SER A 320 19.25 -18.79 0.82
N ALA A 321 19.69 -18.35 -0.35
CA ALA A 321 20.76 -17.36 -0.46
C ALA A 321 20.29 -15.99 0.05
N PRO A 322 21.20 -15.18 0.64
CA PRO A 322 20.87 -13.84 1.07
C PRO A 322 20.33 -13.00 -0.09
N SER A 323 19.43 -12.06 0.21
CA SER A 323 18.82 -11.20 -0.80
C SER A 323 19.89 -10.47 -1.62
N PRO A 324 19.80 -10.47 -2.96
CA PRO A 324 20.77 -9.81 -3.82
C PRO A 324 20.79 -8.29 -3.58
N ARG A 325 22.00 -7.72 -3.60
CA ARG A 325 22.19 -6.27 -3.51
C ARG A 325 21.59 -5.54 -4.73
N PRO A 326 21.21 -4.26 -4.58
CA PRO A 326 20.81 -3.44 -5.72
C PRO A 326 21.88 -3.38 -6.79
N TYR A 327 21.49 -3.62 -8.04
CA TYR A 327 22.38 -3.44 -9.19
C TYR A 327 22.33 -2.01 -9.73
N ALA A 328 21.23 -1.30 -9.49
CA ALA A 328 21.05 0.07 -9.94
C ALA A 328 20.26 0.92 -8.93
N GLN A 329 20.46 2.23 -9.02
CA GLN A 329 19.79 3.25 -8.23
C GLN A 329 19.44 4.47 -9.09
N ALA A 330 18.33 5.13 -8.78
CA ALA A 330 17.91 6.37 -9.43
C ALA A 330 17.34 7.34 -8.39
N LYS A 331 17.39 8.64 -8.68
CA LYS A 331 16.68 9.67 -7.91
C LYS A 331 16.00 10.65 -8.88
N PRO A 332 14.97 10.19 -9.62
CA PRO A 332 14.35 10.99 -10.67
C PRO A 332 13.39 12.06 -10.14
N HIS A 333 12.88 11.88 -8.91
CA HIS A 333 11.89 12.77 -8.29
C HIS A 333 12.55 13.71 -7.29
N LEU A 334 12.02 14.94 -7.21
CA LEU A 334 12.44 15.94 -6.22
C LEU A 334 11.88 15.65 -4.82
N SER A 335 10.86 14.81 -4.74
CA SER A 335 10.15 14.43 -3.53
C SER A 335 9.77 12.95 -3.56
N THR A 336 8.95 12.52 -2.60
CA THR A 336 8.52 11.14 -2.41
C THR A 336 7.87 10.56 -3.68
N PRO A 337 8.42 9.46 -4.22
CA PRO A 337 7.79 8.72 -5.30
C PRO A 337 6.55 8.01 -4.75
N THR A 338 5.43 8.15 -5.42
CA THR A 338 4.13 7.58 -5.03
C THR A 338 3.82 6.31 -5.81
N VAL A 339 4.44 6.11 -6.98
CA VAL A 339 4.13 4.99 -7.85
C VAL A 339 5.39 4.47 -8.53
N LEU A 340 5.53 3.14 -8.56
CA LEU A 340 6.43 2.39 -9.43
C LEU A 340 5.60 1.38 -10.21
N ARG A 341 5.81 1.28 -11.53
CA ARG A 341 5.18 0.27 -12.39
C ARG A 341 6.14 -0.21 -13.45
N PHE A 342 6.49 -1.50 -13.45
CA PHE A 342 7.23 -2.09 -14.55
C PHE A 342 6.37 -2.17 -15.80
N PHE A 343 6.96 -1.86 -16.95
CA PHE A 343 6.33 -2.13 -18.23
C PHE A 343 6.24 -3.64 -18.47
N PRO A 344 5.30 -4.11 -19.31
CA PRO A 344 5.16 -5.51 -19.70
C PRO A 344 6.44 -6.17 -20.24
N SER A 345 7.36 -5.35 -20.76
CA SER A 345 8.68 -5.83 -21.23
C SER A 345 9.65 -6.19 -20.12
N SER A 346 9.34 -5.85 -18.87
CA SER A 346 10.21 -5.93 -17.69
C SER A 346 11.48 -5.08 -17.75
N ARG A 347 11.73 -4.34 -18.85
CA ARG A 347 13.00 -3.61 -19.09
C ARG A 347 12.92 -2.11 -18.81
N VAL A 348 11.72 -1.62 -18.55
CA VAL A 348 11.44 -0.20 -18.38
C VAL A 348 10.58 -0.05 -17.14
N LEU A 349 10.80 1.03 -16.39
CA LEU A 349 10.06 1.37 -15.19
C LEU A 349 9.40 2.74 -15.35
N LEU A 350 8.09 2.81 -15.12
CA LEU A 350 7.35 4.05 -14.94
C LEU A 350 7.41 4.43 -13.47
N THR A 351 7.73 5.70 -13.21
CA THR A 351 7.72 6.26 -11.86
C THR A 351 6.88 7.53 -11.82
N ALA A 352 6.26 7.81 -10.68
CA ALA A 352 5.56 9.06 -10.42
C ALA A 352 5.76 9.50 -8.98
N GLY A 353 5.58 10.78 -8.68
CA GLY A 353 5.80 11.31 -7.34
C GLY A 353 4.97 12.53 -6.96
N LEU A 354 5.20 12.98 -5.72
CA LEU A 354 4.60 14.20 -5.18
C LEU A 354 5.12 15.48 -5.87
N ASP A 355 6.13 15.38 -6.74
CA ASP A 355 6.66 16.48 -7.56
C ASP A 355 5.88 16.69 -8.87
N PHE A 356 4.72 16.03 -8.99
CA PHE A 356 3.75 16.18 -10.09
C PHE A 356 4.25 15.62 -11.43
N ALA A 357 5.43 15.02 -11.43
CA ALA A 357 6.07 14.49 -12.61
C ALA A 357 5.92 12.97 -12.68
N LEU A 358 5.93 12.46 -13.90
CA LEU A 358 6.18 11.05 -14.16
C LEU A 358 7.50 10.90 -14.91
N THR A 359 8.25 9.83 -14.65
CA THR A 359 9.48 9.56 -15.38
C THR A 359 9.54 8.13 -15.89
N ILE A 360 10.27 7.94 -16.98
CA ILE A 360 10.55 6.64 -17.58
C ILE A 360 12.02 6.34 -17.36
N LEU A 361 12.30 5.26 -16.61
CA LEU A 361 13.64 4.78 -16.31
C LEU A 361 13.95 3.51 -17.09
N PRO A 362 15.21 3.32 -17.55
CA PRO A 362 15.67 2.02 -17.97
C PRO A 362 15.74 1.12 -16.72
N ALA A 363 15.43 -0.16 -16.89
CA ALA A 363 15.47 -1.13 -15.80
C ALA A 363 16.11 -2.45 -16.21
N ASP A 364 16.82 -2.52 -17.34
CA ASP A 364 17.50 -3.74 -17.78
C ASP A 364 18.42 -4.28 -16.67
N PRO A 365 18.25 -5.55 -16.25
CA PRO A 365 19.17 -6.16 -15.32
C PRO A 365 20.53 -6.34 -16.02
N PRO A 366 21.65 -6.30 -15.27
CA PRO A 366 22.96 -6.59 -15.86
C PRO A 366 22.97 -8.00 -16.46
N THR A 367 23.89 -8.29 -17.37
CA THR A 367 24.00 -9.64 -17.94
C THR A 367 24.40 -10.65 -16.84
N PRO A 368 23.87 -11.88 -16.84
CA PRO A 368 24.38 -12.94 -15.97
C PRO A 368 25.89 -13.13 -16.17
N GLY A 369 26.64 -13.26 -15.06
CA GLY A 369 28.11 -13.40 -15.11
C GLY A 369 28.88 -12.07 -15.14
N THR A 370 28.23 -10.92 -15.29
CA THR A 370 28.90 -9.63 -15.03
C THR A 370 29.28 -9.57 -13.54
N PRO A 371 30.55 -9.26 -13.19
CA PRO A 371 30.97 -9.19 -11.80
C PRO A 371 30.14 -8.16 -11.04
N ALA A 372 29.71 -8.53 -9.83
CA ALA A 372 28.95 -7.65 -8.97
C ALA A 372 29.74 -6.36 -8.70
N GLN A 373 29.15 -5.21 -9.03
CA GLN A 373 29.77 -3.92 -8.74
C GLN A 373 29.67 -3.61 -7.24
N PRO A 374 30.68 -2.94 -6.67
CA PRO A 374 30.68 -2.57 -5.25
C PRO A 374 29.57 -1.55 -4.90
N ALA A 375 29.13 -0.76 -5.87
CA ALA A 375 28.05 0.21 -5.73
C ALA A 375 27.02 0.07 -6.87
N PRO A 376 25.74 0.39 -6.62
CA PRO A 376 24.71 0.33 -7.65
C PRO A 376 24.95 1.39 -8.75
N THR A 377 24.70 0.98 -10.00
CA THR A 377 24.78 1.87 -11.18
C THR A 377 23.76 3.00 -11.05
N ARG A 378 24.18 4.26 -11.23
CA ARG A 378 23.26 5.41 -11.21
C ARG A 378 22.53 5.54 -12.55
N LEU A 379 21.21 5.54 -12.52
CA LEU A 379 20.35 5.69 -13.68
C LEU A 379 19.78 7.12 -13.76
N SER A 380 19.56 7.58 -14.99
CA SER A 380 18.86 8.83 -15.29
C SER A 380 17.58 8.55 -16.09
N PRO A 381 16.53 9.38 -15.92
CA PRO A 381 15.29 9.24 -16.67
C PRO A 381 15.49 9.54 -18.16
N VAL A 382 14.90 8.69 -19.01
CA VAL A 382 14.94 8.81 -20.48
C VAL A 382 13.83 9.73 -20.99
N ARG A 383 12.72 9.80 -20.25
CA ARG A 383 11.59 10.70 -20.50
C ARG A 383 11.07 11.23 -19.17
N THR A 384 10.55 12.45 -19.21
CA THR A 384 9.82 13.07 -18.10
C THR A 384 8.51 13.63 -18.65
N LEU A 385 7.39 13.17 -18.11
CA LEU A 385 6.05 13.62 -18.47
C LEU A 385 5.64 14.69 -17.44
N LYS A 386 5.34 15.89 -17.93
CA LYS A 386 4.93 17.03 -17.10
C LYS A 386 3.58 17.55 -17.56
N GLY A 387 2.71 17.86 -16.62
CA GLY A 387 1.41 18.47 -16.90
C GLY A 387 0.47 18.49 -15.71
N HIS A 388 0.56 17.49 -14.81
CA HIS A 388 -0.18 17.53 -13.55
C HIS A 388 0.19 18.75 -12.71
N THR A 389 -0.79 19.23 -11.95
CA THR A 389 -0.65 20.44 -11.11
C THR A 389 -0.62 20.14 -9.61
N ARG A 390 -0.84 18.87 -9.24
CA ARG A 390 -0.74 18.33 -7.88
C ARG A 390 -0.15 16.91 -7.93
N ALA A 391 0.06 16.32 -6.76
CA ALA A 391 0.65 14.99 -6.59
C ALA A 391 0.04 13.96 -7.54
N VAL A 392 0.89 13.20 -8.24
CA VAL A 392 0.45 12.02 -8.98
C VAL A 392 0.27 10.91 -7.97
N THR A 393 -0.90 10.27 -7.95
CA THR A 393 -1.29 9.31 -6.90
C THR A 393 -1.28 7.88 -7.41
N ALA A 394 -1.63 7.67 -8.67
CA ALA A 394 -1.64 6.34 -9.28
C ALA A 394 -1.32 6.41 -10.78
N THR A 395 -0.82 5.31 -11.33
CA THR A 395 -0.56 5.17 -12.77
C THR A 395 -1.00 3.81 -13.27
N ALA A 396 -1.26 3.71 -14.57
CA ALA A 396 -1.53 2.44 -15.24
C ALA A 396 -0.89 2.42 -16.63
N ILE A 397 -0.45 1.25 -17.06
CA ILE A 397 0.18 1.04 -18.37
C ILE A 397 -0.84 0.36 -19.28
N VAL A 398 -1.07 0.93 -20.47
CA VAL A 398 -2.05 0.41 -21.42
C VAL A 398 -1.35 -0.47 -22.44
N GLY A 399 -1.80 -1.72 -22.59
CA GLY A 399 -1.28 -2.65 -23.59
C GLY A 399 0.23 -2.84 -23.44
N ARG A 400 1.01 -2.59 -24.51
CA ARG A 400 2.48 -2.65 -24.46
C ARG A 400 3.14 -1.43 -23.79
N GLY A 401 2.37 -0.41 -23.42
CA GLY A 401 2.84 0.79 -22.75
C GLY A 401 3.27 1.92 -23.67
N ARG A 402 2.79 1.95 -24.91
CA ARG A 402 2.90 3.18 -25.72
C ARG A 402 2.05 4.31 -25.15
N THR A 403 0.91 3.95 -24.56
CA THR A 403 0.05 4.85 -23.80
C THR A 403 0.15 4.51 -22.32
N VAL A 404 0.30 5.53 -21.48
CA VAL A 404 0.21 5.41 -20.01
C VAL A 404 -0.83 6.36 -19.46
N LEU A 405 -1.42 5.98 -18.34
CA LEU A 405 -2.40 6.77 -17.60
C LEU A 405 -1.79 7.25 -16.29
N SER A 406 -2.21 8.43 -15.86
CA SER A 406 -1.89 8.94 -14.52
C SER A 406 -3.09 9.62 -13.88
N ALA A 407 -3.30 9.31 -12.61
CA ALA A 407 -4.29 9.92 -11.74
C ALA A 407 -3.60 10.85 -10.75
N SER A 408 -4.29 11.91 -10.33
CA SER A 408 -3.70 12.93 -9.47
C SER A 408 -4.70 13.56 -8.51
N ARG A 409 -4.15 14.15 -7.45
CA ARG A 409 -4.88 15.06 -6.55
C ARG A 409 -5.37 16.35 -7.22
N ASP A 410 -4.98 16.60 -8.48
CA ASP A 410 -5.56 17.66 -9.31
C ASP A 410 -6.92 17.28 -9.93
N GLY A 411 -7.46 16.11 -9.58
CA GLY A 411 -8.77 15.64 -10.01
C GLY A 411 -8.83 15.21 -11.47
N THR A 412 -7.68 15.04 -12.13
CA THR A 412 -7.61 14.63 -13.53
C THR A 412 -6.98 13.26 -13.71
N LEU A 413 -7.57 12.48 -14.62
CA LEU A 413 -6.95 11.32 -15.26
C LEU A 413 -6.31 11.79 -16.57
N ARG A 414 -5.00 11.60 -16.74
CA ARG A 414 -4.28 12.00 -17.95
C ARG A 414 -3.81 10.80 -18.75
N LEU A 415 -3.96 10.91 -20.07
CA LEU A 415 -3.47 9.98 -21.07
C LEU A 415 -2.20 10.56 -21.68
N TRP A 416 -1.14 9.76 -21.76
CA TRP A 416 0.17 10.17 -22.27
C TRP A 416 0.64 9.29 -23.41
N ASP A 417 1.29 9.90 -24.40
CA ASP A 417 2.09 9.19 -25.40
C ASP A 417 3.54 9.11 -24.92
N VAL A 418 4.01 7.90 -24.61
CA VAL A 418 5.35 7.67 -24.05
C VAL A 418 6.47 8.05 -25.03
N PRO A 419 6.42 7.71 -26.33
CA PRO A 419 7.48 8.06 -27.28
C PRO A 419 7.75 9.57 -27.39
N SER A 420 6.70 10.37 -27.53
CA SER A 420 6.81 11.84 -27.62
C SER A 420 6.88 12.54 -26.26
N ALA A 421 6.59 11.83 -25.16
CA ALA A 421 6.47 12.38 -23.82
C ALA A 421 5.47 13.54 -23.73
N THR A 422 4.38 13.46 -24.50
CA THR A 422 3.34 14.49 -24.54
C THR A 422 2.03 13.96 -23.99
N GLN A 423 1.26 14.86 -23.39
CA GLN A 423 -0.10 14.56 -23.03
C GLN A 423 -0.96 14.45 -24.29
N ILE A 424 -1.79 13.41 -24.32
CA ILE A 424 -2.85 13.23 -25.32
C ILE A 424 -4.11 13.95 -24.84
N ARG A 425 -4.57 13.63 -23.63
CA ARG A 425 -5.81 14.17 -23.08
C ARG A 425 -5.78 14.21 -21.54
N ALA A 426 -6.55 15.13 -20.97
CA ALA A 426 -6.88 15.16 -19.54
C ALA A 426 -8.40 15.00 -19.40
N LEU A 427 -8.82 14.07 -18.55
CA LEU A 427 -10.22 13.76 -18.25
C LEU A 427 -10.48 14.17 -16.80
N PRO A 428 -11.40 15.10 -16.53
CA PRO A 428 -11.78 15.43 -15.16
C PRO A 428 -12.62 14.30 -14.54
N SER A 429 -12.64 14.20 -13.21
CA SER A 429 -13.64 13.39 -12.51
C SER A 429 -15.06 13.90 -12.85
N ALA A 430 -16.01 12.97 -12.96
CA ALA A 430 -17.34 13.26 -13.51
C ALA A 430 -18.22 14.11 -12.59
N GLY A 431 -17.84 14.27 -11.31
CA GLY A 431 -18.61 14.99 -10.29
C GLY A 431 -18.66 16.52 -10.43
N GLY A 432 -18.02 17.14 -11.42
CA GLY A 432 -18.04 18.60 -11.66
C GLY A 432 -17.22 19.43 -10.66
N ALA A 433 -17.07 18.94 -9.43
CA ALA A 433 -16.04 19.39 -8.49
C ALA A 433 -14.70 18.73 -8.83
N CYS A 434 -13.60 19.44 -8.59
CA CYS A 434 -12.24 18.91 -8.71
C CYS A 434 -11.97 17.91 -7.56
N VAL A 435 -12.54 16.71 -7.65
CA VAL A 435 -12.37 15.67 -6.62
C VAL A 435 -11.03 14.96 -6.86
N PRO A 436 -10.10 14.97 -5.88
CA PRO A 436 -8.83 14.25 -5.97
C PRO A 436 -9.02 12.77 -6.29
N ILE A 437 -8.25 12.26 -7.25
CA ILE A 437 -8.19 10.83 -7.52
C ILE A 437 -7.05 10.23 -6.70
N LEU A 438 -7.31 9.19 -5.92
CA LEU A 438 -6.36 8.59 -5.00
C LEU A 438 -5.79 7.27 -5.51
N ALA A 439 -6.59 6.45 -6.20
CA ALA A 439 -6.11 5.23 -6.83
C ALA A 439 -6.74 4.98 -8.21
N LEU A 440 -6.04 4.18 -9.02
CA LEU A 440 -6.39 3.87 -10.41
C LEU A 440 -6.10 2.40 -10.70
N THR A 441 -7.04 1.73 -11.34
CA THR A 441 -6.82 0.42 -11.98
C THR A 441 -7.46 0.40 -13.37
N VAL A 442 -6.93 -0.42 -14.28
CA VAL A 442 -7.40 -0.51 -15.67
C VAL A 442 -7.86 -1.92 -15.97
N GLY A 443 -9.00 -2.03 -16.64
CA GLY A 443 -9.62 -3.28 -17.02
C GLY A 443 -10.05 -3.31 -18.48
N ALA A 444 -10.30 -4.51 -18.99
CA ALA A 444 -11.02 -4.66 -20.26
C ALA A 444 -12.50 -4.32 -20.07
N ARG A 445 -13.08 -3.65 -21.07
CA ARG A 445 -14.53 -3.48 -21.22
C ARG A 445 -15.15 -4.86 -21.48
N GLN A 446 -16.11 -5.27 -20.65
CA GLN A 446 -16.87 -6.50 -20.89
C GLN A 446 -18.09 -6.20 -21.78
N GLY A 447 -18.31 -7.05 -22.78
CA GLY A 447 -19.40 -6.94 -23.77
C GLY A 447 -18.93 -6.52 -25.15
N GLU A 448 -19.25 -7.32 -26.17
CA GLU A 448 -19.21 -6.87 -27.57
C GLU A 448 -20.25 -5.77 -27.74
N GLY A 449 -19.85 -4.62 -28.28
CA GLY A 449 -20.78 -3.52 -28.44
C GLY A 449 -20.23 -2.42 -29.31
N ASP A 450 -20.59 -2.57 -30.58
CA ASP A 450 -21.00 -1.55 -31.53
C ASP A 450 -19.89 -0.80 -32.26
N GLY A 451 -19.86 -1.03 -33.58
CA GLY A 451 -19.06 -0.36 -34.59
C GLY A 451 -19.44 1.10 -34.81
N GLU A 452 -19.64 1.87 -33.73
CA GLU A 452 -19.56 3.31 -33.78
C GLU A 452 -18.12 3.70 -33.48
N GLY A 453 -17.34 3.87 -34.54
CA GLY A 453 -16.03 4.49 -34.49
C GLY A 453 -16.17 5.88 -33.88
N ASN A 454 -15.49 6.12 -32.76
CA ASN A 454 -15.36 7.46 -32.22
C ASN A 454 -14.52 8.28 -33.24
N ALA A 455 -15.13 9.28 -33.88
CA ALA A 455 -14.47 10.10 -34.90
C ALA A 455 -13.34 11.01 -34.33
N ASP A 456 -13.19 11.09 -33.00
CA ASP A 456 -12.21 11.91 -32.28
C ASP A 456 -11.20 11.04 -31.48
N VAL A 457 -10.63 10.00 -32.10
CA VAL A 457 -9.49 9.27 -31.50
C VAL A 457 -8.20 9.91 -31.98
N ASP A 458 -7.40 10.43 -31.04
CA ASP A 458 -6.08 10.98 -31.34
C ASP A 458 -5.18 9.84 -31.89
N PRO A 459 -4.45 10.05 -33.00
CA PRO A 459 -3.63 9.01 -33.63
C PRO A 459 -2.49 8.48 -32.73
N ARG A 460 -2.18 9.16 -31.63
CA ARG A 460 -1.21 8.71 -30.62
C ARG A 460 -1.81 7.73 -29.62
N GLU A 461 -3.13 7.59 -29.55
CA GLU A 461 -3.78 6.62 -28.68
C GLU A 461 -3.62 5.20 -29.23
N VAL A 462 -3.05 4.32 -28.41
CA VAL A 462 -2.78 2.93 -28.79
C VAL A 462 -3.33 2.01 -27.70
N GLU A 463 -4.09 0.99 -28.13
CA GLU A 463 -4.67 -0.05 -27.25
C GLU A 463 -5.65 0.48 -26.17
N THR A 464 -6.29 1.63 -26.40
CA THR A 464 -7.28 2.25 -25.47
C THR A 464 -8.73 1.87 -25.74
N SER A 465 -9.06 1.32 -26.92
CA SER A 465 -10.42 1.20 -27.43
C SER A 465 -11.34 0.25 -26.63
N ASP A 466 -10.76 -0.71 -25.94
CA ASP A 466 -11.43 -1.76 -25.17
C ASP A 466 -11.15 -1.62 -23.66
N LYS A 467 -10.69 -0.45 -23.21
CA LYS A 467 -10.20 -0.25 -21.84
C LYS A 467 -11.11 0.66 -21.02
N LEU A 468 -11.33 0.26 -19.77
CA LEU A 468 -11.95 1.07 -18.73
C LEU A 468 -10.89 1.44 -17.69
N ALA A 469 -10.89 2.71 -17.26
CA ALA A 469 -10.11 3.17 -16.13
C ALA A 469 -11.04 3.36 -14.91
N PHE A 470 -10.81 2.60 -13.85
CA PHE A 470 -11.53 2.71 -12.59
C PHE A 470 -10.76 3.63 -11.64
N LEU A 471 -11.43 4.64 -11.10
CA LEU A 471 -10.86 5.72 -10.30
C LEU A 471 -11.49 5.71 -8.91
N ALA A 472 -10.67 5.59 -7.87
CA ALA A 472 -11.08 5.80 -6.49
C ALA A 472 -10.84 7.26 -6.08
N LEU A 473 -11.86 7.89 -5.51
CA LEU A 473 -11.88 9.32 -5.24
C LEU A 473 -11.83 9.63 -3.73
N ALA A 474 -11.30 10.81 -3.41
CA ALA A 474 -11.17 11.28 -2.03
C ALA A 474 -12.52 11.56 -1.34
N ASP A 475 -13.60 11.72 -2.11
CA ASP A 475 -14.96 11.87 -1.57
C ASP A 475 -15.61 10.51 -1.21
N GLY A 476 -14.90 9.40 -1.38
CA GLY A 476 -15.40 8.05 -1.10
C GLY A 476 -16.21 7.43 -2.23
N SER A 477 -16.39 8.13 -3.35
CA SER A 477 -16.99 7.57 -4.56
C SER A 477 -15.93 6.90 -5.45
N PHE A 478 -16.37 6.04 -6.37
CA PHE A 478 -15.53 5.59 -7.48
C PHE A 478 -16.23 5.76 -8.82
N GLU A 479 -15.43 5.91 -9.87
CA GLU A 479 -15.90 6.12 -11.24
C GLU A 479 -15.21 5.15 -12.20
N ALA A 480 -15.87 4.79 -13.29
CA ALA A 480 -15.25 4.09 -14.41
C ALA A 480 -15.33 4.95 -15.67
N HIS A 481 -14.18 5.21 -16.30
CA HIS A 481 -14.06 6.00 -17.53
C HIS A 481 -13.76 5.07 -18.70
N ASP A 482 -14.57 5.12 -19.75
CA ASP A 482 -14.30 4.43 -21.01
C ASP A 482 -13.24 5.22 -21.80
N LEU A 483 -12.08 4.60 -21.98
CA LEU A 483 -10.95 5.24 -22.64
C LEU A 483 -11.16 5.40 -24.15
N ARG A 484 -12.12 4.70 -24.77
CA ARG A 484 -12.50 4.93 -26.17
C ARG A 484 -13.35 6.19 -26.31
N THR A 485 -14.41 6.29 -25.52
CA THR A 485 -15.40 7.38 -25.62
C THR A 485 -15.01 8.61 -24.81
N LYS A 486 -14.01 8.49 -23.93
CA LYS A 486 -13.53 9.56 -23.02
C LYS A 486 -14.60 10.03 -22.03
N ARG A 487 -15.57 9.16 -21.73
CA ARG A 487 -16.70 9.47 -20.83
C ARG A 487 -16.70 8.54 -19.63
N ALA A 488 -17.15 9.06 -18.49
CA ALA A 488 -17.52 8.23 -17.35
C ALA A 488 -18.75 7.40 -17.72
N VAL A 489 -18.63 6.07 -17.58
CA VAL A 489 -19.69 5.09 -17.88
C VAL A 489 -20.33 4.53 -16.61
N LEU A 490 -19.66 4.66 -15.46
CA LEU A 490 -20.16 4.26 -14.15
C LEU A 490 -19.70 5.28 -13.11
N ARG A 491 -20.57 5.62 -12.16
CA ARG A 491 -20.22 6.33 -10.94
C ARG A 491 -21.00 5.72 -9.79
N VAL A 492 -20.28 5.28 -8.77
CA VAL A 492 -20.88 4.78 -7.53
C VAL A 492 -20.57 5.81 -6.44
N PRO A 493 -21.59 6.52 -5.92
CA PRO A 493 -21.38 7.57 -4.93
C PRO A 493 -20.89 6.99 -3.60
N SER A 494 -20.32 7.86 -2.76
CA SER A 494 -19.98 7.49 -1.39
C SER A 494 -21.22 7.02 -0.65
N THR A 495 -21.02 6.01 0.18
CA THR A 495 -22.07 5.41 1.01
C THR A 495 -22.13 6.01 2.42
N ALA A 496 -21.22 6.94 2.75
CA ALA A 496 -21.13 7.57 4.07
C ALA A 496 -20.94 9.09 3.95
N PRO A 497 -21.22 9.85 5.03
CA PRO A 497 -21.00 11.30 5.04
C PRO A 497 -19.51 11.65 4.88
N LEU A 498 -19.23 12.68 4.08
CA LEU A 498 -17.89 13.25 3.87
C LEU A 498 -17.35 13.90 5.16
N PRO A 499 -16.02 13.95 5.40
CA PRO A 499 -14.91 13.37 4.62
C PRO A 499 -14.52 11.93 5.04
N ALA A 500 -15.33 11.27 5.86
CA ALA A 500 -15.00 10.02 6.57
C ALA A 500 -14.98 8.74 5.71
N CYS A 501 -14.64 8.80 4.42
CA CYS A 501 -14.74 7.64 3.51
C CYS A 501 -13.81 7.65 2.28
N ALA A 502 -12.72 8.44 2.28
CA ALA A 502 -11.81 8.50 1.13
C ALA A 502 -11.37 7.10 0.67
N LEU A 503 -11.57 6.79 -0.62
CA LEU A 503 -11.14 5.51 -1.19
C LEU A 503 -9.65 5.57 -1.51
N GLN A 504 -8.85 4.85 -0.72
CA GLN A 504 -7.40 4.83 -0.84
C GLN A 504 -6.91 3.78 -1.85
N ALA A 505 -7.62 2.66 -1.98
CA ALA A 505 -7.24 1.55 -2.83
C ALA A 505 -8.38 1.09 -3.76
N ILE A 506 -8.03 0.67 -4.97
CA ILE A 506 -8.97 0.09 -5.94
C ILE A 506 -8.26 -0.97 -6.81
N ALA A 507 -8.88 -2.14 -6.94
CA ALA A 507 -8.33 -3.26 -7.71
C ALA A 507 -9.42 -3.96 -8.52
N TYR A 508 -9.17 -4.18 -9.82
CA TYR A 508 -10.11 -4.81 -10.73
C TYR A 508 -9.60 -6.16 -11.23
N ASP A 509 -10.45 -7.18 -11.15
CA ASP A 509 -10.20 -8.52 -11.68
C ASP A 509 -11.03 -8.74 -12.95
N ALA A 510 -10.39 -8.56 -14.11
CA ALA A 510 -11.06 -8.61 -15.41
C ALA A 510 -11.75 -9.95 -15.72
N PRO A 511 -11.17 -11.13 -15.45
CA PRO A 511 -11.83 -12.43 -15.69
C PRO A 511 -13.15 -12.61 -14.94
N ARG A 512 -13.26 -12.05 -13.72
CA ARG A 512 -14.43 -12.20 -12.86
C ARG A 512 -15.35 -10.98 -12.84
N ALA A 513 -14.94 -9.89 -13.49
CA ALA A 513 -15.60 -8.59 -13.41
C ALA A 513 -15.80 -8.12 -11.97
N ALA A 514 -14.87 -8.49 -11.07
CA ALA A 514 -14.92 -8.13 -9.67
C ALA A 514 -14.07 -6.88 -9.43
N LEU A 515 -14.61 -5.92 -8.70
CA LEU A 515 -13.91 -4.70 -8.31
C LEU A 515 -13.85 -4.66 -6.78
N ALA A 516 -12.67 -4.47 -6.21
CA ALA A 516 -12.48 -4.23 -4.79
C ALA A 516 -12.09 -2.77 -4.55
N THR A 517 -12.62 -2.18 -3.48
CA THR A 517 -12.24 -0.85 -2.99
C THR A 517 -11.90 -0.92 -1.51
N GLY A 518 -10.88 -0.19 -1.08
CA GLY A 518 -10.51 -0.02 0.32
C GLY A 518 -10.56 1.45 0.70
N ASP A 519 -11.11 1.77 1.87
CA ASP A 519 -11.21 3.14 2.38
C ASP A 519 -10.25 3.42 3.55
N ALA A 520 -10.13 4.70 3.89
CA ALA A 520 -9.29 5.19 4.98
C ALA A 520 -9.70 4.70 6.38
N HIS A 521 -10.85 4.03 6.54
CA HIS A 521 -11.34 3.47 7.80
C HIS A 521 -11.32 1.94 7.83
N GLY A 522 -10.58 1.31 6.91
CA GLY A 522 -10.36 -0.14 6.93
C GLY A 522 -11.52 -0.96 6.37
N ILE A 523 -12.50 -0.35 5.70
CA ILE A 523 -13.58 -1.09 5.07
C ILE A 523 -13.17 -1.50 3.66
N VAL A 524 -13.18 -2.81 3.41
CA VAL A 524 -13.02 -3.37 2.07
C VAL A 524 -14.40 -3.74 1.52
N ARG A 525 -14.73 -3.21 0.34
CA ARG A 525 -15.97 -3.51 -0.39
C ARG A 525 -15.66 -4.20 -1.71
N ILE A 526 -16.49 -5.17 -2.09
CA ILE A 526 -16.33 -5.89 -3.36
C ILE A 526 -17.61 -5.77 -4.16
N TYR A 527 -17.50 -5.45 -5.44
CA TYR A 527 -18.59 -5.20 -6.39
C TYR A 527 -18.49 -6.14 -7.58
N ASP A 528 -19.64 -6.55 -8.14
CA ASP A 528 -19.71 -7.09 -9.50
C ASP A 528 -20.02 -5.93 -10.45
N VAL A 529 -19.08 -5.58 -11.33
CA VAL A 529 -19.28 -4.44 -12.23
C VAL A 529 -20.34 -4.72 -13.31
N ARG A 530 -20.74 -5.99 -13.51
CA ARG A 530 -21.78 -6.37 -14.47
C ARG A 530 -23.19 -6.19 -13.93
N ALA A 531 -23.36 -6.28 -12.61
CA ALA A 531 -24.68 -6.21 -11.97
C ALA A 531 -25.32 -4.82 -12.16
N GLY A 532 -24.51 -3.77 -12.39
CA GLY A 532 -24.96 -2.43 -12.73
C GLY A 532 -25.73 -1.70 -11.61
N ASP A 533 -25.96 -2.35 -10.48
CA ASP A 533 -26.81 -1.91 -9.38
C ASP A 533 -26.05 -1.17 -8.27
N ALA A 534 -24.76 -0.89 -8.47
CA ALA A 534 -23.89 -0.12 -7.57
C ALA A 534 -23.83 -0.64 -6.11
N ARG A 535 -24.33 -1.85 -5.85
CA ARG A 535 -24.34 -2.46 -4.52
C ARG A 535 -23.10 -3.35 -4.33
N PRO A 536 -22.43 -3.29 -3.18
CA PRO A 536 -21.35 -4.22 -2.89
C PRO A 536 -21.93 -5.62 -2.67
N LEU A 537 -21.28 -6.63 -3.25
CA LEU A 537 -21.49 -8.05 -2.96
C LEU A 537 -21.14 -8.38 -1.51
N ALA A 538 -20.12 -7.72 -0.99
CA ALA A 538 -19.65 -7.88 0.38
C ALA A 538 -18.97 -6.59 0.86
N ALA A 539 -19.07 -6.36 2.16
CA ALA A 539 -18.31 -5.34 2.87
C ALA A 539 -17.74 -5.97 4.15
N VAL A 540 -16.45 -5.80 4.38
CA VAL A 540 -15.74 -6.35 5.55
C VAL A 540 -14.89 -5.28 6.21
N GLN A 541 -14.67 -5.45 7.51
CA GLN A 541 -13.81 -4.57 8.30
C GLN A 541 -13.14 -5.36 9.42
N ARG A 542 -11.84 -5.17 9.65
CA ARG A 542 -11.10 -5.79 10.78
C ARG A 542 -10.98 -4.82 11.96
N ASN A 543 -10.51 -3.62 11.64
CA ASN A 543 -10.34 -2.48 12.54
C ASN A 543 -10.53 -1.18 11.72
N THR A 544 -10.09 -0.05 12.26
CA THR A 544 -10.21 1.27 11.61
C THR A 544 -8.96 1.70 10.85
N ALA A 545 -7.95 0.84 10.68
CA ALA A 545 -6.73 1.17 9.96
C ALA A 545 -7.03 1.26 8.45
N GLY A 546 -6.59 2.34 7.79
CA GLY A 546 -6.83 2.56 6.36
C GLY A 546 -6.28 1.45 5.47
N ILE A 547 -6.91 1.25 4.32
CA ILE A 547 -6.47 0.26 3.32
C ILE A 547 -5.58 0.94 2.28
N GLU A 548 -4.28 0.69 2.37
CA GLU A 548 -3.26 1.34 1.52
C GLU A 548 -3.23 0.75 0.10
N ASP A 549 -3.36 -0.57 -0.06
CA ASP A 549 -3.31 -1.22 -1.37
C ASP A 549 -4.08 -2.56 -1.39
N LEU A 550 -4.46 -2.99 -2.60
CA LEU A 550 -5.26 -4.19 -2.85
C LEU A 550 -4.74 -4.94 -4.09
N ALA A 551 -4.65 -6.27 -4.02
CA ALA A 551 -4.27 -7.10 -5.16
C ALA A 551 -5.07 -8.41 -5.23
N TRP A 552 -5.71 -8.66 -6.37
CA TRP A 552 -6.41 -9.93 -6.62
C TRP A 552 -5.42 -11.08 -6.84
N LEU A 553 -5.67 -12.23 -6.23
CA LEU A 553 -4.88 -13.43 -6.50
C LEU A 553 -5.29 -14.05 -7.84
N PRO A 554 -4.33 -14.35 -8.72
CA PRO A 554 -4.60 -14.78 -10.10
C PRO A 554 -4.91 -16.28 -10.23
N PHE A 555 -5.73 -16.83 -9.32
CA PHE A 555 -6.19 -18.21 -9.47
C PHE A 555 -7.05 -18.35 -10.74
N PRO A 556 -6.98 -19.46 -11.49
CA PRO A 556 -7.86 -19.68 -12.63
C PRO A 556 -9.32 -19.83 -12.16
N SER A 557 -10.27 -19.23 -12.89
CA SER A 557 -11.70 -19.53 -12.68
C SER A 557 -12.01 -20.97 -13.15
N PRO A 558 -12.94 -21.71 -12.50
CA PRO A 558 -13.38 -22.98 -13.03
C PRO A 558 -14.00 -22.77 -14.42
N PRO A 559 -13.85 -23.73 -15.35
CA PRO A 559 -14.53 -23.65 -16.63
C PRO A 559 -16.05 -23.57 -16.39
N PRO A 560 -16.80 -22.82 -17.22
CA PRO A 560 -18.24 -22.72 -17.08
C PRO A 560 -18.85 -24.12 -17.13
N SER A 561 -19.66 -24.47 -16.14
CA SER A 561 -20.36 -25.75 -16.10
C SER A 561 -21.19 -25.92 -17.38
N PRO A 562 -21.12 -27.07 -18.09
CA PRO A 562 -21.98 -27.30 -19.24
C PRO A 562 -23.44 -27.23 -18.80
N SER A 563 -24.25 -26.47 -19.54
CA SER A 563 -25.69 -26.37 -19.32
C SER A 563 -26.34 -27.76 -19.30
N PRO A 564 -27.43 -27.97 -18.54
CA PRO A 564 -28.06 -29.27 -18.40
C PRO A 564 -28.91 -29.56 -19.65
N SER A 565 -28.26 -29.94 -20.75
CA SER A 565 -28.94 -30.44 -21.94
C SER A 565 -28.11 -31.54 -22.62
N SER A 566 -28.19 -32.75 -22.08
CA SER A 566 -28.56 -33.96 -22.82
C SER A 566 -28.20 -35.21 -22.00
N ARG A 567 -29.22 -36.03 -21.73
CA ARG A 567 -29.06 -37.37 -21.15
C ARG A 567 -28.51 -38.34 -22.20
N SER A 568 -27.46 -39.07 -21.84
CA SER A 568 -27.17 -40.51 -22.07
C SER A 568 -25.64 -40.65 -22.05
N ARG A 569 -24.98 -41.59 -21.37
CA ARG A 569 -25.22 -43.02 -21.14
C ARG A 569 -24.36 -43.44 -19.91
N SER A 570 -24.76 -44.51 -19.25
CA SER A 570 -24.21 -45.12 -18.00
C SER A 570 -22.67 -45.12 -17.78
N PRO A 571 -22.17 -44.93 -16.55
CA PRO A 571 -20.79 -45.27 -16.19
C PRO A 571 -20.68 -46.67 -15.56
N SER A 572 -19.62 -47.40 -15.92
CA SER A 572 -19.07 -48.57 -15.22
C SER A 572 -18.34 -48.16 -13.94
N PRO A 573 -18.20 -49.04 -12.93
CA PRO A 573 -17.58 -48.69 -11.66
C PRO A 573 -16.05 -48.75 -11.79
N ALA A 574 -15.42 -47.60 -12.03
CA ALA A 574 -13.99 -47.45 -11.85
C ALA A 574 -13.74 -46.71 -10.53
N SER A 575 -12.93 -47.34 -9.69
CA SER A 575 -12.47 -46.93 -8.36
C SER A 575 -12.14 -45.45 -8.24
N PHE A 576 -12.80 -44.78 -7.29
CA PHE A 576 -12.37 -43.49 -6.75
C PHE A 576 -11.01 -43.65 -6.06
N PRO A 577 -10.01 -42.80 -6.32
CA PRO A 577 -8.87 -42.69 -5.43
C PRO A 577 -9.34 -42.06 -4.11
N HIS A 578 -8.85 -42.60 -3.00
CA HIS A 578 -9.11 -42.11 -1.65
C HIS A 578 -8.72 -40.63 -1.49
N PRO A 579 -9.45 -39.85 -0.66
CA PRO A 579 -9.11 -38.47 -0.39
C PRO A 579 -7.80 -38.39 0.40
N HIS A 580 -6.82 -37.68 -0.14
CA HIS A 580 -5.70 -37.18 0.65
C HIS A 580 -6.22 -36.07 1.59
N PRO A 581 -5.91 -36.08 2.89
CA PRO A 581 -6.12 -34.92 3.74
C PRO A 581 -5.03 -33.89 3.40
N ASN A 582 -5.41 -32.62 3.27
CA ASN A 582 -4.50 -31.47 3.30
C ASN A 582 -3.71 -31.15 2.02
N GLY A 583 -4.44 -30.86 0.94
CA GLY A 583 -4.13 -29.71 0.10
C GLY A 583 -5.36 -28.81 0.12
N ILE A 584 -5.23 -27.50 -0.13
CA ILE A 584 -6.38 -26.62 -0.39
C ILE A 584 -7.21 -27.31 -1.47
N THR A 585 -8.29 -28.00 -1.06
CA THR A 585 -9.00 -28.89 -1.95
C THR A 585 -9.63 -28.04 -3.02
N SER A 586 -9.44 -28.46 -4.28
CA SER A 586 -10.19 -28.05 -5.48
C SER A 586 -11.64 -27.67 -5.19
N ALA A 587 -11.85 -26.43 -4.80
CA ALA A 587 -13.14 -25.81 -4.55
C ALA A 587 -13.14 -24.51 -5.34
N ALA A 588 -13.41 -24.64 -6.65
CA ALA A 588 -13.92 -23.61 -7.54
C ALA A 588 -13.59 -22.15 -7.15
N ALA A 589 -12.39 -21.68 -7.50
CA ALA A 589 -11.95 -20.29 -7.57
C ALA A 589 -12.71 -19.26 -6.70
N ALA A 590 -12.56 -19.36 -5.39
CA ALA A 590 -12.98 -18.28 -4.50
C ALA A 590 -12.21 -16.99 -4.86
N LEU A 591 -12.95 -15.88 -4.98
CA LEU A 591 -12.39 -14.55 -5.16
C LEU A 591 -11.49 -14.25 -3.96
N THR A 592 -10.18 -14.32 -4.16
CA THR A 592 -9.19 -14.13 -3.10
C THR A 592 -8.43 -12.83 -3.36
N LEU A 593 -8.35 -12.00 -2.33
CA LEU A 593 -7.82 -10.64 -2.38
C LEU A 593 -6.75 -10.50 -1.30
N ALA A 594 -5.54 -10.11 -1.69
CA ALA A 594 -4.52 -9.66 -0.75
C ALA A 594 -4.81 -8.20 -0.36
N VAL A 595 -4.83 -7.93 0.94
CA VAL A 595 -5.13 -6.62 1.51
C VAL A 595 -3.92 -6.11 2.28
N ALA A 596 -3.52 -4.86 2.00
CA ALA A 596 -2.44 -4.16 2.68
C ALA A 596 -3.01 -3.00 3.52
N PRO A 597 -3.10 -3.15 4.85
CA PRO A 597 -3.60 -2.10 5.72
C PRO A 597 -2.46 -1.27 6.35
N ALA A 598 -2.84 -0.10 6.85
CA ALA A 598 -1.94 0.86 7.51
C ALA A 598 -1.42 0.39 8.88
N ASP A 599 -2.01 -0.65 9.46
CA ASP A 599 -1.56 -1.26 10.73
C ASP A 599 -0.39 -2.24 10.58
N GLY A 600 0.03 -2.54 9.34
CA GLY A 600 1.10 -3.49 9.06
C GLY A 600 0.66 -4.95 8.90
N LEU A 601 -0.61 -5.26 9.17
CA LEU A 601 -1.12 -6.64 9.26
C LEU A 601 -1.75 -7.09 7.94
N ALA A 602 -0.92 -7.34 6.93
CA ALA A 602 -1.39 -7.82 5.64
C ALA A 602 -2.07 -9.20 5.75
N TYR A 603 -3.14 -9.41 4.99
CA TYR A 603 -3.93 -10.63 5.06
C TYR A 603 -4.56 -10.99 3.71
N LEU A 604 -4.99 -12.24 3.59
CA LEU A 604 -5.74 -12.74 2.46
C LEU A 604 -7.22 -12.85 2.82
N LEU A 605 -8.05 -12.13 2.08
CA LEU A 605 -9.50 -12.14 2.18
C LEU A 605 -10.08 -13.08 1.11
N THR A 606 -11.01 -13.95 1.49
CA THR A 606 -11.78 -14.76 0.55
C THR A 606 -13.26 -14.39 0.60
N LEU A 607 -13.89 -14.33 -0.58
CA LEU A 607 -15.34 -14.32 -0.69
C LEU A 607 -15.84 -15.76 -0.82
N GLY A 608 -16.64 -16.18 0.16
CA GLY A 608 -17.28 -17.48 0.14
C GLY A 608 -18.12 -17.71 -1.13
N HIS A 609 -17.97 -18.88 -1.75
CA HIS A 609 -18.82 -19.29 -2.87
C HIS A 609 -20.24 -19.64 -2.39
N GLY A 610 -21.27 -19.36 -3.19
CA GLY A 610 -22.64 -19.83 -2.91
C GLY A 610 -23.33 -19.20 -1.69
N GLY A 611 -22.95 -17.99 -1.29
CA GLY A 611 -23.55 -17.28 -0.15
C GLY A 611 -22.85 -17.52 1.20
N ALA A 612 -21.68 -18.18 1.20
CA ALA A 612 -20.82 -18.22 2.37
C ALA A 612 -20.29 -16.81 2.70
N ALA A 613 -20.23 -16.49 4.00
CA ALA A 613 -19.77 -15.20 4.47
C ALA A 613 -18.30 -14.94 4.07
N PRO A 614 -17.90 -13.68 3.80
CA PRO A 614 -16.50 -13.36 3.61
C PRO A 614 -15.69 -13.69 4.85
N GLY A 615 -14.44 -14.12 4.67
CA GLY A 615 -13.56 -14.52 5.77
C GLY A 615 -12.08 -14.32 5.44
N VAL A 616 -11.25 -14.32 6.47
CA VAL A 616 -9.79 -14.34 6.31
C VAL A 616 -9.37 -15.77 5.98
N CYS A 617 -8.67 -15.96 4.86
CA CYS A 617 -8.14 -17.26 4.47
C CYS A 617 -6.67 -17.47 4.87
N ALA A 618 -5.93 -16.41 5.16
CA ALA A 618 -4.60 -16.48 5.76
C ALA A 618 -4.15 -15.12 6.31
N GLU A 619 -3.33 -15.14 7.36
CA GLU A 619 -2.55 -13.99 7.83
C GLU A 619 -1.17 -14.02 7.18
N LEU A 620 -0.69 -12.88 6.66
CA LEU A 620 0.68 -12.75 6.15
C LEU A 620 1.56 -12.21 7.28
N VAL A 621 2.39 -13.06 7.87
CA VAL A 621 3.19 -12.71 9.04
C VAL A 621 4.26 -11.67 8.67
N GLY A 622 4.40 -10.62 9.46
CA GLY A 622 5.37 -9.53 9.28
C GLY A 622 5.95 -9.08 10.61
N ALA A 623 6.93 -8.15 10.56
CA ALA A 623 7.39 -7.47 11.77
C ALA A 623 6.46 -6.27 11.98
N ASP A 624 5.38 -6.49 12.72
CA ASP A 624 4.13 -5.76 12.57
C ASP A 624 4.03 -4.49 13.42
N CYS A 625 4.56 -3.35 12.95
CA CYS A 625 4.27 -2.03 13.52
C CYS A 625 4.16 -0.90 12.47
N GLU A 626 4.29 -1.20 11.18
CA GLU A 626 4.45 -0.18 10.13
C GLU A 626 3.53 -0.47 8.95
N ALA A 627 2.93 0.58 8.38
CA ALA A 627 1.97 0.46 7.29
C ALA A 627 2.51 -0.37 6.11
N VAL A 628 1.71 -1.32 5.62
CA VAL A 628 2.00 -2.03 4.37
C VAL A 628 1.58 -1.13 3.22
N SER A 629 2.54 -0.46 2.58
CA SER A 629 2.27 0.55 1.56
C SER A 629 1.87 -0.03 0.21
N CYS A 630 2.28 -1.26 -0.10
CA CYS A 630 2.01 -1.89 -1.40
C CYS A 630 1.86 -3.41 -1.28
N VAL A 631 0.99 -3.99 -2.11
CA VAL A 631 0.87 -5.45 -2.27
C VAL A 631 0.78 -5.86 -3.75
N ARG A 632 1.46 -6.95 -4.13
CA ARG A 632 1.40 -7.53 -5.47
C ARG A 632 1.17 -9.04 -5.40
N ALA A 633 0.39 -9.58 -6.33
CA ALA A 633 0.12 -11.00 -6.40
C ALA A 633 0.39 -11.54 -7.82
N PHE A 634 1.00 -12.72 -7.91
CA PHE A 634 1.36 -13.38 -9.17
C PHE A 634 1.01 -14.86 -9.13
N ALA A 635 0.67 -15.46 -10.27
CA ALA A 635 0.41 -16.89 -10.36
C ALA A 635 1.74 -17.65 -10.42
N VAL A 636 1.88 -18.76 -9.70
CA VAL A 636 3.03 -19.66 -9.88
C VAL A 636 2.77 -20.54 -11.11
N GLU A 637 3.71 -20.56 -12.05
CA GLU A 637 3.55 -21.30 -13.32
C GLU A 637 3.46 -22.82 -13.11
N GLU A 638 4.12 -23.35 -12.08
CA GLU A 638 4.13 -24.77 -11.74
C GLU A 638 3.45 -24.98 -10.37
N GLY A 639 2.36 -25.76 -10.32
CA GLY A 639 1.77 -26.24 -9.06
C GLY A 639 0.49 -25.56 -8.58
N GLY A 640 -0.04 -24.55 -9.29
CA GLY A 640 -1.36 -23.98 -9.00
C GLY A 640 -1.45 -23.04 -7.78
N GLY A 641 -0.31 -22.62 -7.22
CA GLY A 641 -0.23 -21.65 -6.13
C GLY A 641 -0.12 -20.19 -6.61
N ALA A 642 -0.02 -19.27 -5.67
CA ALA A 642 0.22 -17.86 -5.90
C ALA A 642 1.44 -17.37 -5.11
N GLU A 643 2.07 -16.31 -5.61
CA GLU A 643 3.07 -15.56 -4.85
C GLU A 643 2.48 -14.21 -4.48
N VAL A 644 2.60 -13.84 -3.20
CA VAL A 644 2.21 -12.53 -2.71
C VAL A 644 3.45 -11.79 -2.25
N TRP A 645 3.52 -10.50 -2.56
CA TRP A 645 4.61 -9.62 -2.18
C TRP A 645 4.04 -8.43 -1.44
N SER A 646 4.57 -8.12 -0.27
CA SER A 646 4.23 -6.91 0.48
C SER A 646 5.47 -6.02 0.63
N ALA A 647 5.26 -4.71 0.62
CA ALA A 647 6.30 -3.75 0.97
C ALA A 647 5.76 -2.83 2.05
N ALA A 648 6.52 -2.62 3.12
CA ALA A 648 6.08 -1.87 4.27
C ALA A 648 6.97 -0.66 4.58
N ALA A 649 6.44 0.23 5.40
CA ALA A 649 7.13 1.45 5.83
C ALA A 649 8.36 1.17 6.71
N ASP A 650 8.55 -0.06 7.18
CA ASP A 650 9.75 -0.56 7.85
C ASP A 650 10.97 -0.69 6.91
N GLY A 651 10.81 -0.47 5.61
CA GLY A 651 11.89 -0.55 4.63
C GLY A 651 12.16 -1.97 4.12
N VAL A 652 11.26 -2.91 4.38
CA VAL A 652 11.38 -4.32 4.01
C VAL A 652 10.29 -4.72 3.01
N VAL A 653 10.71 -5.39 1.93
CA VAL A 653 9.82 -6.13 1.04
C VAL A 653 9.82 -7.58 1.45
N ARG A 654 8.64 -8.18 1.61
CA ARG A 654 8.43 -9.58 1.97
C ARG A 654 7.77 -10.33 0.82
N ARG A 655 8.24 -11.55 0.55
CA ARG A 655 7.67 -12.47 -0.44
C ARG A 655 7.10 -13.68 0.29
N TYR A 656 5.87 -14.04 -0.08
CA TYR A 656 5.10 -15.14 0.47
C TYR A 656 4.77 -16.13 -0.64
N ALA A 657 4.86 -17.42 -0.34
CA ALA A 657 4.30 -18.48 -1.18
C ALA A 657 2.94 -18.89 -0.60
N VAL A 658 1.90 -18.86 -1.43
CA VAL A 658 0.48 -19.01 -1.04
C VAL A 658 -0.15 -20.16 -1.80
#